data_AF-A0A8C5NBF5-F1
#
_entry.id   AF-A0A8C5NBF5-F1
#
_cell.length_a   1.000
_cell.length_b   1.000
_cell.length_c   1.000
_cell.angle_alpha   90.00
_cell.angle_beta   90.00
_cell.angle_gamma   90.00
#
_symmetry.space_group_name_H-M   'P 1'
#
loop_
_entity.id
_entity.type
_entity.pdbx_description
1 polymer ?
#
loop_
_entity_poly.entity_id
_entity_poly.type
_entity_poly.pdbx_seq_one_letter_code
_entity_poly.pdbx_strand_id
1 'polypeptide(L)'
;MAEVSASPLKHFVTAKKKINGIFDQLLAYIKESDSFLEDTHRNNDLDPVTTEEQVQEVRGYLAKVAGIGEVLARRHMKVVFFGRTSNGKSSVINAMLCDKVLPSGIGHTTNCFLRVEGTDSKEAFILTEGSEEKKSVKTVNQLAHALHQDEDLDAGSLVCVMWPKAKCALLRDDLVLVDSPGIDVTTELDSWIDKFCLDADVFVLVANSESTLMQTEKSFFHKVNERLSSPNIFILNNRWDASASEPEYMEEVRKQHMNRCTNFLVDELGVVDRGQANDRIFFVSAKEVLQARVQRAQGMPEAGGALAEGFQARMFEFQNFERRFEECISQSAVKTKFEQHTMRAKQMSEALRQIMDSVHIAAQEQRIYCLETKDDRQDRLEFLDKQLDLLTVDCKTRIKNITEEVERQVSTALSEEIRKLSVLVDDFHVDFHPSSVVLKVYKNELHRHIEEGLGKNMSERCSVAIAGALQTTRNGLTPLLPSPVREQADKLVPRQCFRLNYDLACDRLCSDFQEDISFHFSLGWTMLVNRFLGAKNARRALMGYSDQVPRPMALTPVVTSMPPFPQNSLTQEELMVSMVTGLASLTSRTSMGVLVVGGVVWKAVGWRLIALSLGLYGLLYVYERLTWTTRAKERAFKRQFVEYASEKLQLIVSYTGSNCSHQVQQELAGTFAQLCQQVDVSRQNLEDEISDMNSKIELLDALQSKPKFQPLELKCKIFGPKKKTGNFFEVGLGLDFI
;
A
#
# COMPACT_ATOMS: atom_id res chain seq x y z
N MET A 1 18.64 44.92 55.77
CA MET A 1 18.67 43.51 55.33
C MET A 1 19.09 43.53 53.88
N ALA A 2 20.28 43.04 53.55
CA ALA A 2 20.69 42.96 52.14
C ALA A 2 19.90 41.83 51.48
N GLU A 3 19.39 42.06 50.27
CA GLU A 3 18.82 40.99 49.45
C GLU A 3 19.90 39.92 49.22
N VAL A 4 19.51 38.64 49.33
CA VAL A 4 20.40 37.53 49.03
C VAL A 4 20.58 37.46 47.52
N SER A 5 21.53 38.24 46.98
CA SER A 5 21.86 38.18 45.55
C SER A 5 22.28 36.76 45.20
N ALA A 6 21.56 36.15 44.25
CA ALA A 6 21.88 34.81 43.78
C ALA A 6 23.31 34.78 43.22
N SER A 7 24.11 33.77 43.59
CA SER A 7 25.46 33.60 43.03
C SER A 7 25.40 33.54 41.50
N PRO A 8 26.23 34.33 40.78
CA PRO A 8 26.37 34.27 39.33
C PRO A 8 26.67 32.86 38.79
N LEU A 9 27.31 31.98 39.57
CA LEU A 9 27.59 30.59 39.17
C LEU A 9 26.33 29.80 38.77
N LYS A 10 25.16 30.17 39.31
CA LYS A 10 23.87 29.58 38.91
C LYS A 10 23.52 29.78 37.44
N HIS A 11 24.12 30.76 36.75
CA HIS A 11 24.01 30.90 35.31
C HIS A 11 24.58 29.66 34.60
N PHE A 12 25.79 29.22 34.95
CA PHE A 12 26.39 28.00 34.41
C PHE A 12 25.59 26.74 34.78
N VAL A 13 25.11 26.62 36.02
CA VAL A 13 24.27 25.47 36.44
C VAL A 13 22.96 25.42 35.65
N THR A 14 22.32 26.56 35.42
CA THR A 14 21.07 26.65 34.66
C THR A 14 21.30 26.33 33.18
N ALA A 15 22.35 26.90 32.59
CA ALA A 15 22.82 26.62 31.24
C ALA A 15 23.09 25.11 31.04
N LYS A 16 23.88 24.50 31.94
CA LYS A 16 24.20 23.08 31.95
C LYS A 16 22.94 22.21 32.04
N LYS A 17 22.01 22.52 32.93
CA LYS A 17 20.74 21.78 33.05
C LYS A 17 19.90 21.91 31.77
N LYS A 18 19.84 23.09 31.17
CA LYS A 18 19.07 23.36 29.95
C LYS A 18 19.65 22.65 28.73
N ILE A 19 20.97 22.69 28.53
CA ILE A 19 21.61 22.04 27.38
C ILE A 19 21.54 20.52 27.49
N ASN A 20 21.71 19.93 28.68
CA ASN A 20 21.51 18.48 28.85
C ASN A 20 20.06 18.08 28.53
N GLY A 21 19.05 18.81 29.03
CA GLY A 21 17.64 18.53 28.70
C GLY A 21 17.31 18.71 27.20
N ILE A 22 17.98 19.62 26.49
CA ILE A 22 17.90 19.74 25.03
C ILE A 22 18.50 18.50 24.33
N PHE A 23 19.63 18.01 24.81
CA PHE A 23 20.28 16.81 24.27
C PHE A 23 19.48 15.53 24.55
N ASP A 24 18.84 15.41 25.71
CA ASP A 24 17.93 14.31 26.03
C ASP A 24 16.71 14.27 25.08
N GLN A 25 16.10 15.44 24.81
CA GLN A 25 15.01 15.58 23.86
C GLN A 25 15.45 15.28 22.41
N LEU A 26 16.64 15.75 22.01
CA LEU A 26 17.21 15.47 20.69
C LEU A 26 17.51 13.97 20.53
N LEU A 27 18.03 13.31 21.56
CA LEU A 27 18.30 11.87 21.56
C LEU A 27 17.00 11.06 21.42
N ALA A 28 15.94 11.44 22.15
CA ALA A 28 14.62 10.83 22.01
C ALA A 28 14.06 11.01 20.58
N TYR A 29 14.13 12.23 20.03
CA TYR A 29 13.67 12.50 18.67
C TYR A 29 14.45 11.75 17.59
N ILE A 30 15.79 11.66 17.71
CA ILE A 30 16.62 10.86 16.80
C ILE A 30 16.27 9.37 16.91
N LYS A 31 16.07 8.84 18.12
CA LYS A 31 15.69 7.42 18.32
C LYS A 31 14.32 7.11 17.72
N GLU A 32 13.36 8.01 17.87
CA GLU A 32 12.04 7.89 17.24
C GLU A 32 12.10 8.02 15.71
N SER A 33 13.09 8.75 15.20
CA SER A 33 13.36 8.93 13.77
C SER A 33 14.03 7.71 13.15
N ASP A 34 15.04 7.13 13.83
CA ASP A 34 15.73 5.89 13.45
C ASP A 34 14.73 4.75 13.30
N SER A 35 13.86 4.53 14.30
CA SER A 35 12.79 3.53 14.22
C SER A 35 11.81 3.78 13.07
N PHE A 36 11.43 5.04 12.80
CA PHE A 36 10.52 5.36 11.71
C PHE A 36 11.15 5.08 10.33
N LEU A 37 12.41 5.47 10.13
CA LEU A 37 13.12 5.23 8.87
C LEU A 37 13.41 3.74 8.67
N GLU A 38 13.74 3.00 9.74
CA GLU A 38 13.94 1.54 9.68
C GLU A 38 12.63 0.79 9.36
N ASP A 39 11.49 1.20 9.96
CA ASP A 39 10.17 0.65 9.60
C ASP A 39 9.78 0.97 8.15
N THR A 40 10.09 2.19 7.68
CA THR A 40 9.79 2.64 6.31
C THR A 40 10.68 1.94 5.28
N HIS A 41 11.96 1.73 5.58
CA HIS A 41 12.90 1.01 4.70
C HIS A 41 12.59 -0.49 4.60
N ARG A 42 12.02 -1.09 5.65
CA ARG A 42 11.59 -2.50 5.66
C ARG A 42 10.26 -2.76 4.94
N ASN A 43 9.52 -1.72 4.58
CA ASN A 43 8.21 -1.89 3.95
C ASN A 43 8.39 -2.22 2.46
N ASN A 44 8.15 -3.48 2.09
CA ASN A 44 8.25 -3.97 0.70
C ASN A 44 7.00 -3.68 -0.15
N ASP A 45 5.90 -3.21 0.46
CA ASP A 45 4.63 -2.94 -0.24
C ASP A 45 4.66 -1.60 -0.99
N LEU A 46 5.67 -0.77 -0.71
CA LEU A 46 5.93 0.53 -1.30
C LEU A 46 7.29 0.53 -2.01
N ASP A 47 7.40 1.26 -3.12
CA ASP A 47 8.72 1.65 -3.67
C ASP A 47 9.55 2.39 -2.61
N PRO A 48 10.90 2.29 -2.64
CA PRO A 48 11.76 2.78 -1.58
C PRO A 48 11.79 4.32 -1.48
N VAL A 49 11.00 4.88 -0.57
CA VAL A 49 10.97 6.32 -0.23
C VAL A 49 12.14 6.76 0.67
N THR A 50 12.99 5.84 1.14
CA THR A 50 14.16 6.12 1.97
C THR A 50 15.30 5.14 1.68
N THR A 51 16.55 5.59 1.81
CA THR A 51 17.75 4.80 1.51
C THR A 51 18.41 4.25 2.77
N GLU A 52 19.08 3.09 2.64
CA GLU A 52 19.90 2.51 3.71
C GLU A 52 20.98 3.49 4.23
N GLU A 53 21.52 4.35 3.36
CA GLU A 53 22.45 5.42 3.74
C GLU A 53 21.84 6.41 4.74
N GLN A 54 20.59 6.84 4.52
CA GLN A 54 19.86 7.73 5.43
C GLN A 54 19.60 7.06 6.78
N VAL A 55 19.22 5.78 6.80
CA VAL A 55 19.03 5.00 8.03
C VAL A 55 20.34 4.93 8.82
N GLN A 56 21.45 4.57 8.16
CA GLN A 56 22.77 4.50 8.79
C GLN A 56 23.28 5.86 9.28
N GLU A 57 23.00 6.96 8.56
CA GLU A 57 23.35 8.32 8.97
C GLU A 57 22.65 8.72 10.28
N VAL A 58 21.32 8.48 10.37
CA VAL A 58 20.52 8.79 11.57
C VAL A 58 20.92 7.92 12.76
N ARG A 59 21.17 6.63 12.53
CA ARG A 59 21.74 5.72 13.54
C ARG A 59 23.12 6.19 14.03
N GLY A 60 23.95 6.71 13.12
CA GLY A 60 25.22 7.35 13.43
C GLY A 60 25.07 8.65 14.26
N TYR A 61 24.00 9.42 14.06
CA TYR A 61 23.67 10.57 14.90
C TYR A 61 23.27 10.18 16.33
N LEU A 62 22.55 9.06 16.51
CA LEU A 62 22.15 8.57 17.84
C LEU A 62 23.37 8.34 18.75
N ALA A 63 24.38 7.61 18.25
CA ALA A 63 25.62 7.36 18.97
C ALA A 63 26.39 8.66 19.28
N LYS A 64 26.45 9.59 18.32
CA LYS A 64 27.10 10.90 18.50
C LYS A 64 26.42 11.76 19.57
N VAL A 65 25.08 11.83 19.59
CA VAL A 65 24.33 12.61 20.61
C VAL A 65 24.50 12.00 21.99
N ALA A 66 24.42 10.67 22.12
CA ALA A 66 24.63 9.99 23.41
C ALA A 66 26.04 10.28 23.98
N GLY A 67 27.09 10.17 23.15
CA GLY A 67 28.46 10.48 23.56
C GLY A 67 28.67 11.96 23.94
N ILE A 68 28.01 12.89 23.25
CA ILE A 68 28.04 14.32 23.63
C ILE A 68 27.30 14.55 24.95
N GLY A 69 26.17 13.86 25.20
CA GLY A 69 25.44 13.92 26.45
C GLY A 69 26.30 13.55 27.66
N GLU A 70 27.07 12.46 27.59
CA GLU A 70 28.03 12.10 28.65
C GLU A 70 29.07 13.19 28.90
N VAL A 71 29.61 13.81 27.83
CA VAL A 71 30.57 14.90 27.95
C VAL A 71 29.94 16.13 28.62
N LEU A 72 28.72 16.51 28.22
CA LEU A 72 27.98 17.65 28.78
C LEU A 72 27.62 17.46 30.26
N ALA A 73 27.27 16.24 30.67
CA ALA A 73 27.01 15.91 32.08
C ALA A 73 28.25 16.13 32.96
N ARG A 74 29.44 15.79 32.43
CA ARG A 74 30.74 15.90 33.12
C ARG A 74 31.36 17.32 33.10
N ARG A 75 30.87 18.24 32.27
CA ARG A 75 31.39 19.63 32.21
C ARG A 75 31.18 20.37 33.54
N HIS A 76 32.20 21.11 33.95
CA HIS A 76 32.24 21.95 35.15
C HIS A 76 33.08 23.21 34.85
N MET A 77 32.92 24.26 35.65
CA MET A 77 33.80 25.43 35.64
C MET A 77 35.13 25.07 36.29
N LYS A 78 36.25 25.57 35.76
CA LYS A 78 37.59 25.27 36.27
C LYS A 78 38.41 26.54 36.45
N VAL A 79 38.90 26.77 37.67
CA VAL A 79 39.87 27.81 37.99
C VAL A 79 41.19 27.21 38.45
N VAL A 80 42.31 27.77 38.00
CA VAL A 80 43.66 27.34 38.40
C VAL A 80 44.41 28.49 39.05
N PHE A 81 44.96 28.25 40.24
CA PHE A 81 45.70 29.23 41.04
C PHE A 81 47.21 29.02 40.85
N PHE A 82 47.92 30.08 40.46
CA PHE A 82 49.38 30.09 40.24
C PHE A 82 50.07 31.16 41.07
N GLY A 83 51.39 31.04 41.21
CA GLY A 83 52.22 31.91 42.04
C GLY A 83 53.30 31.12 42.78
N ARG A 84 54.26 31.85 43.34
CA ARG A 84 55.39 31.27 44.08
C ARG A 84 54.97 30.52 45.35
N THR A 85 55.89 29.69 45.83
CA THR A 85 55.77 28.99 47.10
C THR A 85 55.49 29.99 48.23
N SER A 86 54.58 29.65 49.14
CA SER A 86 54.16 30.49 50.27
C SER A 86 53.48 31.85 49.97
N ASN A 87 53.22 32.23 48.70
CA ASN A 87 52.37 33.40 48.37
C ASN A 87 50.93 33.28 48.91
N GLY A 88 50.48 32.06 49.26
CA GLY A 88 49.20 31.82 49.93
C GLY A 88 48.08 31.30 49.05
N LYS A 89 48.39 30.64 47.92
CA LYS A 89 47.43 30.03 46.99
C LYS A 89 46.36 29.16 47.70
N SER A 90 46.82 28.17 48.47
CA SER A 90 45.97 27.27 49.25
C SER A 90 45.14 28.02 50.31
N SER A 91 45.65 29.15 50.84
CA SER A 91 44.91 30.03 51.75
C SER A 91 43.80 30.81 51.04
N VAL A 92 44.02 31.27 49.79
CA VAL A 92 42.97 31.89 48.95
C VAL A 92 41.87 30.88 48.66
N ILE A 93 42.22 29.65 48.25
CA ILE A 93 41.26 28.57 47.97
C ILE A 93 40.45 28.24 49.22
N ASN A 94 41.11 28.05 50.37
CA ASN A 94 40.43 27.82 51.65
C ASN A 94 39.49 28.99 52.03
N ALA A 95 39.92 30.24 51.81
CA ALA A 95 39.09 31.41 52.08
C ALA A 95 37.82 31.41 51.21
N MET A 96 37.93 31.16 49.90
CA MET A 96 36.79 31.03 48.98
C MET A 96 35.87 29.86 49.36
N LEU A 97 36.44 28.74 49.81
CA LEU A 97 35.67 27.57 50.25
C LEU A 97 35.02 27.71 51.64
N CYS A 98 35.32 28.80 52.37
CA CYS A 98 34.88 29.10 53.74
C CYS A 98 35.33 28.08 54.81
N ASP A 99 36.24 27.16 54.49
CA ASP A 99 36.72 26.10 55.38
C ASP A 99 38.19 25.79 55.06
N LYS A 100 38.90 25.16 56.01
CA LYS A 100 40.22 24.60 55.75
C LYS A 100 40.04 23.28 55.02
N VAL A 101 40.26 23.28 53.71
CA VAL A 101 40.16 22.09 52.84
C VAL A 101 41.54 21.61 52.43
N LEU A 102 42.38 22.52 51.94
CA LEU A 102 43.77 22.27 51.55
C LEU A 102 44.75 22.55 52.70
N PRO A 103 45.92 21.87 52.78
CA PRO A 103 46.98 22.21 53.72
C PRO A 103 47.53 23.62 53.43
N SER A 104 47.41 24.53 54.41
CA SER A 104 47.84 25.93 54.24
C SER A 104 48.54 26.50 55.49
N GLY A 105 49.12 25.63 56.32
CA GLY A 105 49.88 26.01 57.52
C GLY A 105 51.34 26.36 57.22
N ILE A 106 52.03 26.93 58.21
CA ILE A 106 53.47 27.22 58.11
C ILE A 106 54.24 25.90 57.95
N GLY A 107 55.18 25.85 57.00
CA GLY A 107 55.98 24.65 56.71
C GLY A 107 55.33 23.64 55.77
N HIS A 108 54.04 23.80 55.42
CA HIS A 108 53.42 22.99 54.37
C HIS A 108 53.76 23.57 52.99
N THR A 109 54.29 22.72 52.10
CA THR A 109 54.51 23.03 50.69
C THR A 109 53.61 22.14 49.82
N THR A 110 52.86 22.75 48.92
CA THR A 110 52.10 22.04 47.89
C THR A 110 53.10 21.56 46.83
N ASN A 111 53.45 20.28 46.85
CA ASN A 111 54.46 19.71 45.95
C ASN A 111 53.87 19.23 44.62
N CYS A 112 52.60 18.80 44.61
CA CYS A 112 51.85 18.31 43.43
C CYS A 112 50.59 19.16 43.19
N PHE A 113 49.88 18.97 42.07
CA PHE A 113 48.61 19.68 41.84
C PHE A 113 47.49 19.13 42.74
N LEU A 114 46.73 20.01 43.39
CA LEU A 114 45.58 19.65 44.23
C LEU A 114 44.29 20.18 43.61
N ARG A 115 43.44 19.29 43.09
CA ARG A 115 42.12 19.63 42.52
C ARG A 115 41.03 19.41 43.55
N VAL A 116 40.33 20.47 43.95
CA VAL A 116 39.15 20.40 44.82
C VAL A 116 37.88 20.34 43.97
N GLU A 117 37.06 19.32 44.18
CA GLU A 117 35.80 19.11 43.45
C GLU A 117 34.66 18.67 44.37
N GLY A 118 33.44 19.05 44.02
CA GLY A 118 32.23 18.73 44.79
C GLY A 118 31.79 17.29 44.66
N THR A 119 31.64 16.58 45.78
CA THR A 119 30.97 15.26 45.84
C THR A 119 29.61 15.32 46.53
N ASP A 120 28.68 14.47 46.08
CA ASP A 120 27.38 14.24 46.73
C ASP A 120 27.50 13.31 47.96
N SER A 121 28.68 12.73 48.20
CA SER A 121 29.02 12.03 49.44
C SER A 121 28.98 12.97 50.65
N LYS A 122 28.67 12.41 51.83
CA LYS A 122 28.73 13.12 53.11
C LYS A 122 30.16 13.26 53.65
N GLU A 123 31.06 12.36 53.25
CA GLU A 123 32.46 12.33 53.68
C GLU A 123 33.40 12.77 52.55
N ALA A 124 34.49 13.42 52.93
CA ALA A 124 35.55 13.81 52.01
C ALA A 124 36.54 12.66 51.77
N PHE A 125 37.09 12.58 50.55
CA PHE A 125 38.07 11.57 50.18
C PHE A 125 39.01 12.07 49.08
N ILE A 126 40.15 11.42 48.94
CA ILE A 126 41.15 11.65 47.92
C ILE A 126 41.04 10.57 46.84
N LEU A 127 41.29 10.97 45.60
CA LEU A 127 41.67 10.10 44.48
C LEU A 127 43.03 10.56 43.94
N THR A 128 43.97 9.65 43.73
CA THR A 128 45.27 9.93 43.09
C THR A 128 45.17 9.62 41.60
N GLU A 129 45.76 10.46 40.73
CA GLU A 129 45.80 10.20 39.30
C GLU A 129 46.42 8.82 38.98
N GLY A 130 45.71 8.00 38.20
CA GLY A 130 46.11 6.62 37.89
C GLY A 130 45.58 5.54 38.86
N SER A 131 44.96 5.91 39.99
CA SER A 131 44.33 4.96 40.93
C SER A 131 42.88 5.32 41.23
N GLU A 132 41.97 4.33 41.17
CA GLU A 132 40.58 4.50 41.60
C GLU A 132 40.38 4.31 43.13
N GLU A 133 41.46 4.11 43.88
CA GLU A 133 41.40 3.92 45.33
C GLU A 133 40.95 5.20 46.06
N LYS A 134 39.88 5.09 46.86
CA LYS A 134 39.30 6.20 47.63
C LYS A 134 39.89 6.27 49.02
N LYS A 135 40.92 7.10 49.21
CA LYS A 135 41.55 7.36 50.53
C LYS A 135 40.67 8.35 51.32
N SER A 136 39.98 7.91 52.38
CA SER A 136 39.08 8.77 53.19
C SER A 136 39.86 9.85 53.96
N VAL A 137 39.31 11.08 54.02
CA VAL A 137 39.91 12.22 54.73
C VAL A 137 38.93 12.80 55.74
N LYS A 138 39.29 12.73 57.02
CA LYS A 138 38.48 13.34 58.11
C LYS A 138 39.00 14.71 58.53
N THR A 139 40.29 15.01 58.30
CA THR A 139 40.91 16.30 58.63
C THR A 139 41.96 16.72 57.60
N VAL A 140 42.23 18.03 57.48
CA VAL A 140 43.32 18.57 56.65
C VAL A 140 44.69 18.02 57.05
N ASN A 141 44.89 17.72 58.33
CA ASN A 141 46.15 17.15 58.80
C ASN A 141 46.36 15.73 58.26
N GLN A 142 45.30 14.94 58.09
CA GLN A 142 45.37 13.63 57.43
C GLN A 142 45.67 13.76 55.93
N LEU A 143 45.07 14.74 55.25
CA LEU A 143 45.41 15.07 53.86
C LEU A 143 46.89 15.48 53.74
N ALA A 144 47.37 16.35 54.61
CA ALA A 144 48.76 16.80 54.62
C ALA A 144 49.75 15.64 54.89
N HIS A 145 49.43 14.73 55.81
CA HIS A 145 50.23 13.53 56.04
C HIS A 145 50.19 12.56 54.86
N ALA A 146 49.01 12.33 54.26
CA ALA A 146 48.88 11.45 53.09
C ALA A 146 49.70 11.96 51.90
N LEU A 147 49.67 13.27 51.63
CA LEU A 147 50.48 13.91 50.58
C LEU A 147 52.00 13.89 50.86
N HIS A 148 52.41 13.70 52.11
CA HIS A 148 53.83 13.68 52.50
C HIS A 148 54.40 12.27 52.64
N GLN A 149 53.55 11.24 52.78
CA GLN A 149 53.95 9.84 52.88
C GLN A 149 54.00 9.11 51.52
N ASP A 150 53.42 9.70 50.48
CA ASP A 150 53.31 9.12 49.14
C ASP A 150 54.55 9.57 48.33
N GLU A 151 55.64 8.79 48.38
CA GLU A 151 56.93 9.12 47.74
C GLU A 151 56.85 9.17 46.20
N ASP A 152 55.80 8.58 45.61
CA ASP A 152 55.54 8.57 44.17
C ASP A 152 54.90 9.89 43.66
N LEU A 153 54.53 10.83 44.55
CA LEU A 153 53.93 12.12 44.15
C LEU A 153 54.98 13.16 43.74
N ASP A 154 55.10 13.37 42.44
CA ASP A 154 55.94 14.41 41.85
C ASP A 154 55.20 15.75 41.59
N ALA A 155 55.91 16.74 41.06
CA ALA A 155 55.31 18.04 40.73
C ALA A 155 54.44 18.04 39.46
N GLY A 156 54.48 16.95 38.66
CA GLY A 156 53.56 16.69 37.54
C GLY A 156 52.31 15.88 37.92
N SER A 157 52.19 15.42 39.18
CA SER A 157 51.10 14.57 39.66
C SER A 157 49.86 15.38 40.06
N LEU A 158 48.68 14.79 39.88
CA LEU A 158 47.39 15.35 40.29
C LEU A 158 46.74 14.53 41.41
N VAL A 159 46.28 15.24 42.45
CA VAL A 159 45.50 14.66 43.54
C VAL A 159 44.14 15.36 43.62
N CYS A 160 43.07 14.58 43.46
CA CYS A 160 41.69 15.06 43.49
C CYS A 160 41.10 14.94 44.91
N VAL A 161 40.87 16.07 45.57
CA VAL A 161 40.22 16.19 46.87
C VAL A 161 38.71 16.37 46.66
N MET A 162 37.96 15.29 46.85
CA MET A 162 36.51 15.27 46.71
C MET A 162 35.85 15.75 48.02
N TRP A 163 35.22 16.92 47.99
CA TRP A 163 34.67 17.60 49.17
C TRP A 163 33.14 17.74 49.13
N PRO A 164 32.39 17.51 50.23
CA PRO A 164 30.92 17.51 50.21
C PRO A 164 30.28 18.83 49.73
N LYS A 165 29.47 18.78 48.67
CA LYS A 165 28.69 19.93 48.12
C LYS A 165 27.73 20.57 49.13
N ALA A 166 27.41 19.87 50.22
CA ALA A 166 26.63 20.42 51.32
C ALA A 166 27.36 21.55 52.06
N LYS A 167 28.71 21.48 52.15
CA LYS A 167 29.53 22.42 52.93
C LYS A 167 29.87 23.73 52.21
N CYS A 168 30.01 23.71 50.88
CA CYS A 168 30.41 24.88 50.09
C CYS A 168 29.45 25.12 48.92
N ALA A 169 29.06 26.39 48.70
CA ALA A 169 28.20 26.77 47.58
C ALA A 169 28.92 26.67 46.23
N LEU A 170 30.20 27.10 46.16
CA LEU A 170 31.00 27.08 44.93
C LEU A 170 31.09 25.66 44.34
N LEU A 171 31.41 24.66 45.17
CA LEU A 171 31.51 23.26 44.75
C LEU A 171 30.15 22.62 44.41
N ARG A 172 29.05 23.20 44.90
CA ARG A 172 27.68 22.76 44.59
C ARG A 172 27.25 23.26 43.21
N ASP A 173 27.66 24.47 42.85
CA ASP A 173 27.33 25.11 41.59
C ASP A 173 28.39 24.79 40.50
N ASP A 174 28.92 23.55 40.50
CA ASP A 174 29.86 22.97 39.54
C ASP A 174 31.19 23.76 39.32
N LEU A 175 31.75 24.40 40.36
CA LEU A 175 33.13 24.91 40.33
C LEU A 175 34.16 23.88 40.81
N VAL A 176 35.24 23.75 40.04
CA VAL A 176 36.47 23.02 40.39
C VAL A 176 37.61 24.02 40.57
N LEU A 177 38.33 23.90 41.69
CA LEU A 177 39.47 24.76 42.03
C LEU A 177 40.76 23.94 42.03
N VAL A 178 41.81 24.43 41.38
CA VAL A 178 43.10 23.72 41.30
C VAL A 178 44.21 24.57 41.92
N ASP A 179 44.83 24.07 42.99
CA ASP A 179 46.08 24.60 43.54
C ASP A 179 47.26 24.00 42.78
N SER A 180 48.19 24.84 42.32
CA SER A 180 49.43 24.40 41.68
C SER A 180 50.59 24.29 42.68
N PRO A 181 51.65 23.55 42.36
CA PRO A 181 52.92 23.68 43.09
C PRO A 181 53.51 25.09 42.95
N GLY A 182 54.58 25.39 43.69
CA GLY A 182 55.28 26.67 43.53
C GLY A 182 55.82 26.85 42.11
N ILE A 183 55.53 27.99 41.48
CA ILE A 183 56.06 28.33 40.14
C ILE A 183 57.60 28.45 40.10
N ASP A 184 58.21 28.53 41.28
CA ASP A 184 59.64 28.55 41.54
C ASP A 184 60.26 27.16 41.80
N VAL A 185 59.48 26.08 41.73
CA VAL A 185 59.92 24.70 42.01
C VAL A 185 60.41 23.94 40.77
N THR A 186 59.87 24.25 39.57
CA THR A 186 60.28 23.60 38.32
C THR A 186 60.42 24.59 37.16
N THR A 187 61.18 24.19 36.14
CA THR A 187 61.31 24.90 34.86
C THR A 187 60.41 24.33 33.77
N GLU A 188 59.82 23.13 33.98
CA GLU A 188 59.01 22.38 32.99
C GLU A 188 57.56 22.87 32.88
N LEU A 189 57.39 24.19 32.86
CA LEU A 189 56.10 24.87 32.93
C LEU A 189 55.16 24.55 31.75
N ASP A 190 55.68 24.15 30.59
CA ASP A 190 54.87 23.83 29.41
C ASP A 190 54.05 22.54 29.62
N SER A 191 54.65 21.52 30.25
CA SER A 191 53.99 20.26 30.60
C SER A 191 52.78 20.49 31.52
N TRP A 192 52.91 21.42 32.47
CA TRP A 192 51.81 21.82 33.35
C TRP A 192 50.68 22.54 32.60
N ILE A 193 51.01 23.36 31.60
CA ILE A 193 50.00 24.05 30.79
C ILE A 193 49.21 23.02 29.99
N ASP A 194 49.92 22.14 29.27
CA ASP A 194 49.31 21.13 28.39
C ASP A 194 48.47 20.10 29.19
N LYS A 195 48.94 19.65 30.36
CA LYS A 195 48.24 18.64 31.18
C LYS A 195 47.09 19.21 32.02
N PHE A 196 47.22 20.43 32.55
CA PHE A 196 46.30 20.93 33.59
C PHE A 196 45.58 22.25 33.29
N CYS A 197 45.99 23.00 32.26
CA CYS A 197 45.51 24.38 32.05
C CYS A 197 44.66 24.57 30.80
N LEU A 198 44.75 23.71 29.77
CA LEU A 198 44.05 23.91 28.49
C LEU A 198 42.51 23.93 28.58
N ASP A 199 41.94 23.38 29.65
CA ASP A 199 40.50 23.30 29.95
C ASP A 199 40.05 24.26 31.05
N ALA A 200 40.94 25.14 31.53
CA ALA A 200 40.66 26.16 32.54
C ALA A 200 39.93 27.36 31.96
N ASP A 201 38.94 27.88 32.69
CA ASP A 201 38.15 29.04 32.30
C ASP A 201 38.73 30.34 32.84
N VAL A 202 39.36 30.28 34.01
CA VAL A 202 39.99 31.43 34.69
C VAL A 202 41.31 30.99 35.34
N PHE A 203 42.29 31.88 35.29
CA PHE A 203 43.54 31.77 36.01
C PHE A 203 43.63 32.87 37.09
N VAL A 204 44.18 32.52 38.25
CA VAL A 204 44.41 33.46 39.35
C VAL A 204 45.89 33.45 39.72
N LEU A 205 46.59 34.55 39.44
CA LEU A 205 47.94 34.79 39.96
C LEU A 205 47.83 35.32 41.38
N VAL A 206 48.27 34.54 42.35
CA VAL A 206 48.43 34.95 43.74
C VAL A 206 49.86 35.46 43.94
N ALA A 207 50.03 36.78 43.83
CA ALA A 207 51.28 37.47 44.10
C ALA A 207 51.40 37.79 45.60
N ASN A 208 52.62 37.82 46.14
CA ASN A 208 52.86 38.31 47.49
C ASN A 208 53.09 39.83 47.47
N SER A 209 52.21 40.62 48.09
CA SER A 209 52.31 42.09 48.13
C SER A 209 53.46 42.64 48.96
N GLU A 210 54.11 41.82 49.80
CA GLU A 210 55.39 42.17 50.45
C GLU A 210 56.56 42.25 49.43
N SER A 211 56.33 41.86 48.18
CA SER A 211 57.34 41.77 47.12
C SER A 211 56.78 42.18 45.77
N THR A 212 57.62 42.66 44.85
CA THR A 212 57.15 42.97 43.49
C THR A 212 56.91 41.70 42.67
N LEU A 213 55.91 41.72 41.79
CA LEU A 213 55.57 40.64 40.86
C LEU A 213 56.80 40.20 40.05
N MET A 214 57.15 38.91 40.13
CA MET A 214 58.45 38.37 39.72
C MET A 214 58.48 37.98 38.24
N GLN A 215 59.67 38.00 37.63
CA GLN A 215 59.83 37.64 36.22
C GLN A 215 59.45 36.17 35.92
N THR A 216 59.62 35.25 36.88
CA THR A 216 59.17 33.86 36.75
C THR A 216 57.64 33.75 36.68
N GLU A 217 56.94 34.50 37.53
CA GLU A 217 55.47 34.62 37.51
C GLU A 217 54.99 35.19 36.17
N LYS A 218 55.63 36.26 35.66
CA LYS A 218 55.33 36.79 34.33
C LYS A 218 55.54 35.78 33.22
N SER A 219 56.70 35.13 33.20
CA SER A 219 57.13 34.24 32.11
C SER A 219 56.20 33.04 31.95
N PHE A 220 55.63 32.52 33.05
CA PHE A 220 54.58 31.51 32.99
C PHE A 220 53.31 32.02 32.29
N PHE A 221 52.82 33.20 32.69
CA PHE A 221 51.58 33.76 32.13
C PHE A 221 51.74 34.21 30.68
N HIS A 222 52.95 34.59 30.24
CA HIS A 222 53.28 34.71 28.81
C HIS A 222 53.09 33.38 28.07
N LYS A 223 53.63 32.26 28.58
CA LYS A 223 53.43 30.93 28.00
C LYS A 223 51.96 30.50 27.98
N VAL A 224 51.18 30.83 29.01
CA VAL A 224 49.71 30.59 29.02
C VAL A 224 49.04 31.38 27.89
N ASN A 225 49.40 32.65 27.69
CA ASN A 225 48.86 33.50 26.63
C ASN A 225 49.32 33.11 25.22
N GLU A 226 50.48 32.46 25.08
CA GLU A 226 50.92 31.83 23.82
C GLU A 226 50.11 30.57 23.46
N ARG A 227 49.54 29.88 24.46
CA ARG A 227 48.78 28.62 24.27
C ARG A 227 47.27 28.82 24.22
N LEU A 228 46.74 29.84 24.89
CA LEU A 228 45.31 30.13 24.99
C LEU A 228 45.01 31.51 24.41
N SER A 229 44.02 31.59 23.53
CA SER A 229 43.54 32.88 23.00
C SER A 229 42.81 33.67 24.10
N SER A 230 43.40 34.80 24.53
CA SER A 230 42.81 35.73 25.52
C SER A 230 42.30 35.05 26.81
N PRO A 231 43.19 34.46 27.64
CA PRO A 231 42.80 33.81 28.89
C PRO A 231 42.30 34.82 29.93
N ASN A 232 41.26 34.46 30.68
CA ASN A 232 40.79 35.29 31.80
C ASN A 232 41.79 35.20 32.97
N ILE A 233 42.56 36.26 33.21
CA ILE A 233 43.56 36.31 34.28
C ILE A 233 43.15 37.33 35.35
N PHE A 234 43.15 36.90 36.61
CA PHE A 234 43.02 37.73 37.80
C PHE A 234 44.37 37.79 38.55
N ILE A 235 44.66 38.92 39.18
CA ILE A 235 45.84 39.10 40.04
C ILE A 235 45.40 39.46 41.45
N LEU A 236 45.71 38.59 42.40
CA LEU A 236 45.54 38.82 43.83
C LEU A 236 46.89 39.22 44.43
N ASN A 237 47.04 40.49 44.76
CA ASN A 237 48.13 40.97 45.62
C ASN A 237 47.75 40.58 47.06
N ASN A 238 48.15 39.37 47.45
CA ASN A 238 47.81 38.75 48.73
C ASN A 238 48.85 39.11 49.80
N ARG A 239 48.44 39.02 51.08
CA ARG A 239 49.16 39.52 52.28
C ARG A 239 49.15 41.04 52.44
N TRP A 240 48.10 41.70 51.95
CA TRP A 240 47.91 43.14 52.11
C TRP A 240 47.63 43.58 53.57
N ASP A 241 47.55 42.65 54.52
CA ASP A 241 47.64 42.94 55.95
C ASP A 241 49.03 43.44 56.38
N ALA A 242 50.10 43.03 55.69
CA ALA A 242 51.47 43.44 56.04
C ALA A 242 51.69 44.97 55.90
N SER A 243 51.14 45.59 54.85
CA SER A 243 51.30 47.04 54.58
C SER A 243 50.61 47.93 55.62
N ALA A 244 49.69 47.40 56.42
CA ALA A 244 49.09 48.14 57.53
C ALA A 244 50.09 48.40 58.68
N SER A 245 51.25 47.74 58.68
CA SER A 245 52.37 48.03 59.57
C SER A 245 53.11 49.32 59.21
N GLU A 246 53.02 49.76 57.94
CA GLU A 246 53.72 50.93 57.38
C GLU A 246 52.72 51.86 56.66
N PRO A 247 51.82 52.53 57.40
CA PRO A 247 50.73 53.30 56.80
C PRO A 247 51.21 54.49 55.94
N GLU A 248 52.41 55.01 56.19
CA GLU A 248 53.00 56.14 55.44
C GLU A 248 53.23 55.81 53.96
N TYR A 249 53.61 54.56 53.64
CA TYR A 249 53.93 54.12 52.28
C TYR A 249 52.79 53.33 51.61
N MET A 250 51.75 52.94 52.36
CA MET A 250 50.70 52.02 51.91
C MET A 250 50.05 52.43 50.58
N GLU A 251 49.72 53.72 50.40
CA GLU A 251 49.05 54.21 49.18
C GLU A 251 50.01 54.30 47.99
N GLU A 252 51.25 54.71 48.20
CA GLU A 252 52.28 54.75 47.15
C GLU A 252 52.62 53.35 46.65
N VAL A 253 52.78 52.40 47.59
CA VAL A 253 53.00 50.98 47.31
C VAL A 253 51.78 50.41 46.57
N ARG A 254 50.54 50.64 47.05
CA ARG A 254 49.33 50.16 46.34
C ARG A 254 49.28 50.65 44.90
N LYS A 255 49.54 51.94 44.68
CA LYS A 255 49.59 52.57 43.35
C LYS A 255 50.70 51.98 42.48
N GLN A 256 51.88 51.70 43.04
CA GLN A 256 52.99 51.07 42.33
C GLN A 256 52.64 49.63 41.89
N HIS A 257 52.06 48.83 42.78
CA HIS A 257 51.58 47.48 42.46
C HIS A 257 50.46 47.50 41.43
N MET A 258 49.47 48.39 41.58
CA MET A 258 48.35 48.52 40.64
C MET A 258 48.84 48.88 39.23
N ASN A 259 49.72 49.87 39.11
CA ASN A 259 50.35 50.22 37.83
C ASN A 259 51.13 49.05 37.24
N ARG A 260 51.94 48.34 38.03
CA ARG A 260 52.75 47.21 37.56
C ARG A 260 51.88 46.03 37.10
N CYS A 261 50.79 45.73 37.79
CA CYS A 261 49.83 44.69 37.42
C CYS A 261 49.01 45.10 36.19
N THR A 262 48.61 46.37 36.09
CA THR A 262 47.87 46.90 34.94
C THR A 262 48.72 46.86 33.67
N ASN A 263 49.96 47.34 33.73
CA ASN A 263 50.88 47.25 32.59
C ASN A 263 51.14 45.78 32.20
N PHE A 264 51.20 44.86 33.17
CA PHE A 264 51.36 43.44 32.85
C PHE A 264 50.14 42.84 32.12
N LEU A 265 48.92 43.09 32.58
CA LEU A 265 47.70 42.55 31.95
C LEU A 265 47.36 43.23 30.60
N VAL A 266 47.62 44.54 30.48
CA VAL A 266 47.23 45.37 29.33
C VAL A 266 48.36 45.51 28.32
N ASP A 267 49.53 45.98 28.75
CA ASP A 267 50.62 46.37 27.85
C ASP A 267 51.55 45.17 27.50
N GLU A 268 51.71 44.19 28.40
CA GLU A 268 52.56 42.99 28.18
C GLU A 268 51.79 41.77 27.67
N LEU A 269 50.61 41.46 28.23
CA LEU A 269 49.79 40.31 27.83
C LEU A 269 48.68 40.65 26.81
N GLY A 270 48.18 41.88 26.79
CA GLY A 270 47.09 42.29 25.89
C GLY A 270 45.76 41.56 26.10
N VAL A 271 45.50 41.06 27.32
CA VAL A 271 44.32 40.21 27.61
C VAL A 271 43.09 40.99 28.09
N VAL A 272 43.27 42.24 28.54
CA VAL A 272 42.18 43.11 29.02
C VAL A 272 42.45 44.57 28.68
N ASP A 273 41.38 45.35 28.52
CA ASP A 273 41.47 46.80 28.36
C ASP A 273 41.87 47.50 29.66
N ARG A 274 42.51 48.68 29.55
CA ARG A 274 42.92 49.49 30.71
C ARG A 274 41.75 49.91 31.62
N GLY A 275 40.54 50.00 31.08
CA GLY A 275 39.31 50.23 31.85
C GLY A 275 38.81 49.01 32.63
N GLN A 276 39.18 47.80 32.20
CA GLN A 276 38.77 46.52 32.81
C GLN A 276 39.80 45.97 33.80
N ALA A 277 41.05 46.45 33.77
CA ALA A 277 42.14 45.99 34.65
C ALA A 277 41.81 46.12 36.16
N ASN A 278 41.08 47.17 36.55
CA ASN A 278 40.61 47.36 37.94
C ASN A 278 39.66 46.24 38.41
N ASP A 279 38.93 45.61 37.49
CA ASP A 279 38.02 44.49 37.77
C ASP A 279 38.76 43.12 37.72
N ARG A 280 40.10 43.13 37.66
CA ARG A 280 40.98 41.94 37.66
C ARG A 280 42.09 41.97 38.71
N ILE A 281 42.43 43.13 39.27
CA ILE A 281 43.56 43.32 40.18
C ILE A 281 43.04 43.72 41.56
N PHE A 282 43.29 42.91 42.59
CA PHE A 282 42.75 43.11 43.94
C PHE A 282 43.85 43.03 45.01
N PHE A 283 43.66 43.75 46.12
CA PHE A 283 44.58 43.82 47.27
C PHE A 283 43.96 43.20 48.52
N VAL A 284 44.39 42.00 48.90
CA VAL A 284 43.66 41.13 49.81
C VAL A 284 44.52 40.52 50.92
N SER A 285 43.88 40.09 52.01
CA SER A 285 44.48 39.14 52.97
C SER A 285 43.63 37.88 53.07
N ALA A 286 44.02 36.84 52.34
CA ALA A 286 43.32 35.56 52.38
C ALA A 286 43.33 34.92 53.78
N LYS A 287 44.35 35.22 54.60
CA LYS A 287 44.50 34.71 55.96
C LYS A 287 43.45 35.30 56.90
N GLU A 288 43.24 36.62 56.86
CA GLU A 288 42.19 37.28 57.63
C GLU A 288 40.79 36.80 57.19
N VAL A 289 40.55 36.71 55.88
CA VAL A 289 39.26 36.28 55.33
C VAL A 289 38.93 34.84 55.73
N LEU A 290 39.89 33.92 55.66
CA LEU A 290 39.72 32.53 56.11
C LEU A 290 39.45 32.46 57.62
N GLN A 291 40.19 33.20 58.45
CA GLN A 291 39.98 33.19 59.90
C GLN A 291 38.60 33.73 60.27
N ALA A 292 38.18 34.85 59.68
CA ALA A 292 36.86 35.43 59.90
C ALA A 292 35.72 34.48 59.46
N ARG A 293 35.84 33.83 58.29
CA ARG A 293 34.83 32.87 57.79
C ARG A 293 34.72 31.62 58.66
N VAL A 294 35.84 31.06 59.11
CA VAL A 294 35.86 29.90 60.02
C VAL A 294 35.25 30.26 61.38
N GLN A 295 35.55 31.44 61.92
CA GLN A 295 34.92 31.94 63.15
C GLN A 295 33.41 32.16 62.98
N ARG A 296 32.98 32.79 61.88
CA ARG A 296 31.56 32.97 61.54
C ARG A 296 30.81 31.64 61.46
N ALA A 297 31.41 30.63 60.83
CA ALA A 297 30.85 29.28 60.72
C ALA A 297 30.73 28.57 62.09
N GLN A 298 31.58 28.94 63.05
CA GLN A 298 31.53 28.49 64.45
C GLN A 298 30.62 29.36 65.35
N GLY A 299 29.93 30.37 64.79
CA GLY A 299 29.07 31.30 65.53
C GLY A 299 29.81 32.40 66.30
N MET A 300 31.10 32.59 66.05
CA MET A 300 31.93 33.64 66.68
C MET A 300 31.97 34.93 65.82
N PRO A 301 32.26 36.10 66.43
CA PRO A 301 32.34 37.37 65.69
C PRO A 301 33.50 37.39 64.67
N GLU A 302 33.22 37.83 63.44
CA GLU A 302 34.20 37.91 62.34
C GLU A 302 35.42 38.79 62.63
N ALA A 303 35.29 39.75 63.54
CA ALA A 303 36.37 40.64 63.97
C ALA A 303 37.54 39.90 64.64
N GLY A 304 37.34 38.68 65.15
CA GLY A 304 38.42 37.86 65.69
C GLY A 304 39.39 37.30 64.63
N GLY A 305 39.12 37.52 63.34
CA GLY A 305 40.00 37.19 62.22
C GLY A 305 40.83 38.36 61.69
N ALA A 306 40.68 39.56 62.27
CA ALA A 306 41.48 40.72 61.90
C ALA A 306 42.91 40.59 62.43
N LEU A 307 43.91 40.80 61.57
CA LEU A 307 45.33 40.77 61.92
C LEU A 307 45.92 42.18 62.02
N ALA A 308 45.37 43.14 61.27
CA ALA A 308 45.79 44.54 61.31
C ALA A 308 44.60 45.49 61.08
N GLU A 309 44.82 46.79 61.30
CA GLU A 309 43.83 47.83 60.96
C GLU A 309 43.45 47.77 59.46
N GLY A 310 42.24 48.20 59.12
CA GLY A 310 41.73 48.14 57.73
C GLY A 310 41.16 46.79 57.29
N PHE A 311 41.03 45.80 58.19
CA PHE A 311 40.43 44.47 57.91
C PHE A 311 39.14 44.52 57.08
N GLN A 312 38.21 45.43 57.42
CA GLN A 312 36.93 45.55 56.71
C GLN A 312 37.10 45.94 55.23
N ALA A 313 38.10 46.79 54.91
CA ALA A 313 38.40 47.15 53.52
C ALA A 313 38.99 45.97 52.74
N ARG A 314 39.90 45.19 53.35
CA ARG A 314 40.47 43.97 52.75
C ARG A 314 39.44 42.85 52.57
N MET A 315 38.51 42.71 53.50
CA MET A 315 37.37 41.79 53.40
C MET A 315 36.43 42.20 52.25
N PHE A 316 36.10 43.49 52.14
CA PHE A 316 35.27 44.00 51.04
C PHE A 316 35.96 43.84 49.67
N GLU A 317 37.27 44.09 49.58
CA GLU A 317 38.04 43.84 48.36
C GLU A 317 38.00 42.36 47.95
N PHE A 318 38.12 41.43 48.89
CA PHE A 318 38.02 39.99 48.62
C PHE A 318 36.61 39.58 48.14
N GLN A 319 35.56 40.16 48.72
CA GLN A 319 34.18 39.93 48.26
C GLN A 319 33.93 40.51 46.85
N ASN A 320 34.54 41.65 46.52
CA ASN A 320 34.51 42.21 45.17
C ASN A 320 35.25 41.33 44.16
N PHE A 321 36.42 40.78 44.55
CA PHE A 321 37.12 39.76 43.77
C PHE A 321 36.23 38.55 43.50
N GLU A 322 35.66 37.92 44.54
CA GLU A 322 34.79 36.74 44.38
C GLU A 322 33.62 37.03 43.45
N ARG A 323 32.96 38.18 43.62
CA ARG A 323 31.85 38.59 42.75
C ARG A 323 32.28 38.72 41.29
N ARG A 324 33.37 39.45 41.02
CA ARG A 324 33.91 39.65 39.65
C ARG A 324 34.40 38.34 39.04
N PHE A 325 34.97 37.46 39.85
CA PHE A 325 35.37 36.12 39.49
C PHE A 325 34.16 35.25 39.12
N GLU A 326 33.12 35.18 39.95
CA GLU A 326 31.90 34.41 39.69
C GLU A 326 31.15 34.92 38.45
N GLU A 327 31.04 36.25 38.27
CA GLU A 327 30.47 36.91 37.09
C GLU A 327 31.27 36.52 35.82
N CYS A 328 32.61 36.55 35.87
CA CYS A 328 33.49 36.24 34.74
C CYS A 328 33.51 34.75 34.36
N ILE A 329 33.70 33.86 35.34
CA ILE A 329 33.87 32.42 35.08
C ILE A 329 32.57 31.79 34.57
N SER A 330 31.42 32.19 35.12
CA SER A 330 30.13 31.64 34.70
C SER A 330 29.81 31.97 33.24
N GLN A 331 29.99 33.23 32.82
CA GLN A 331 29.80 33.65 31.42
C GLN A 331 30.82 33.00 30.48
N SER A 332 32.10 32.97 30.86
CA SER A 332 33.15 32.41 30.01
C SER A 332 32.99 30.90 29.82
N ALA A 333 32.76 30.15 30.89
CA ALA A 333 32.60 28.69 30.84
C ALA A 333 31.33 28.24 30.10
N VAL A 334 30.22 28.99 30.19
CA VAL A 334 29.01 28.72 29.39
C VAL A 334 29.36 28.78 27.90
N LYS A 335 30.08 29.82 27.47
CA LYS A 335 30.49 29.97 26.08
C LYS A 335 31.48 28.88 25.66
N THR A 336 32.63 28.77 26.33
CA THR A 336 33.71 27.85 25.95
C THR A 336 33.29 26.37 25.96
N LYS A 337 32.42 25.95 26.89
CA LYS A 337 32.07 24.53 27.08
C LYS A 337 30.78 24.09 26.39
N PHE A 338 29.86 25.00 26.06
CA PHE A 338 28.57 24.64 25.44
C PHE A 338 28.35 25.16 24.01
N GLU A 339 29.04 26.22 23.55
CA GLU A 339 28.82 26.81 22.21
C GLU A 339 29.05 25.79 21.07
N GLN A 340 30.17 25.06 21.09
CA GLN A 340 30.49 24.07 20.05
C GLN A 340 29.47 22.92 19.99
N HIS A 341 29.04 22.42 21.15
CA HIS A 341 28.06 21.33 21.23
C HIS A 341 26.67 21.80 20.78
N THR A 342 26.30 23.04 21.11
CA THR A 342 25.06 23.68 20.64
C THR A 342 25.05 23.82 19.11
N MET A 343 26.17 24.22 18.51
CA MET A 343 26.32 24.30 17.05
C MET A 343 26.26 22.92 16.37
N ARG A 344 26.88 21.89 16.97
CA ARG A 344 26.77 20.50 16.47
C ARG A 344 25.34 19.97 16.56
N ALA A 345 24.64 20.17 17.69
CA ALA A 345 23.24 19.79 17.83
C ALA A 345 22.34 20.44 16.78
N LYS A 346 22.57 21.74 16.49
CA LYS A 346 21.86 22.47 15.43
C LYS A 346 22.14 21.89 14.04
N GLN A 347 23.39 21.52 13.73
CA GLN A 347 23.74 20.87 12.46
C GLN A 347 23.07 19.49 12.32
N MET A 348 23.13 18.64 13.35
CA MET A 348 22.52 17.30 13.36
C MET A 348 20.99 17.38 13.27
N SER A 349 20.37 18.33 13.98
CA SER A 349 18.93 18.59 13.91
C SER A 349 18.48 19.08 12.53
N GLU A 350 19.29 19.89 11.85
CA GLU A 350 19.00 20.40 10.51
C GLU A 350 19.21 19.32 9.43
N ALA A 351 20.23 18.46 9.57
CA ALA A 351 20.45 17.30 8.69
C ALA A 351 19.31 16.28 8.81
N LEU A 352 18.92 15.90 10.03
CA LEU A 352 17.78 15.01 10.27
C LEU A 352 16.48 15.58 9.71
N ARG A 353 16.27 16.91 9.81
CA ARG A 353 15.14 17.60 9.19
C ARG A 353 15.15 17.46 7.67
N GLN A 354 16.30 17.60 7.02
CA GLN A 354 16.43 17.43 5.57
C GLN A 354 16.17 15.99 5.12
N ILE A 355 16.63 14.99 5.88
CA ILE A 355 16.31 13.57 5.63
C ILE A 355 14.79 13.36 5.71
N MET A 356 14.16 13.83 6.79
CA MET A 356 12.70 13.71 6.95
C MET A 356 11.92 14.43 5.85
N ASP A 357 12.30 15.67 5.49
CA ASP A 357 11.67 16.38 4.38
C ASP A 357 11.83 15.62 3.04
N SER A 358 12.97 14.96 2.80
CA SER A 358 13.17 14.16 1.58
C SER A 358 12.26 12.93 1.51
N VAL A 359 12.10 12.21 2.63
CA VAL A 359 11.17 11.07 2.74
C VAL A 359 9.72 11.52 2.62
N HIS A 360 9.37 12.70 3.14
CA HIS A 360 8.04 13.30 2.94
C HIS A 360 7.74 13.56 1.46
N ILE A 361 8.70 14.16 0.75
CA ILE A 361 8.57 14.49 -0.67
C ILE A 361 8.46 13.21 -1.51
N ALA A 362 9.34 12.23 -1.29
CA ALA A 362 9.28 10.95 -2.00
C ALA A 362 7.94 10.22 -1.79
N ALA A 363 7.46 10.15 -0.55
CA ALA A 363 6.14 9.57 -0.26
C ALA A 363 4.99 10.37 -0.89
N GLN A 364 5.09 11.70 -0.97
CA GLN A 364 4.08 12.54 -1.61
C GLN A 364 4.07 12.40 -3.14
N GLU A 365 5.23 12.31 -3.78
CA GLU A 365 5.36 12.05 -5.23
C GLU A 365 4.78 10.68 -5.58
N GLN A 366 5.14 9.64 -4.82
CA GLN A 366 4.57 8.29 -5.01
C GLN A 366 3.05 8.26 -4.78
N ARG A 367 2.55 9.01 -3.78
CA ARG A 367 1.11 9.13 -3.51
C ARG A 367 0.35 9.79 -4.66
N ILE A 368 0.92 10.84 -5.26
CA ILE A 368 0.35 11.50 -6.44
C ILE A 368 0.34 10.51 -7.61
N TYR A 369 1.44 9.80 -7.86
CA TYR A 369 1.53 8.78 -8.91
C TYR A 369 0.48 7.64 -8.74
N CYS A 370 0.27 7.16 -7.52
CA CYS A 370 -0.75 6.16 -7.22
C CYS A 370 -2.17 6.69 -7.45
N LEU A 371 -2.43 7.98 -7.14
CA LEU A 371 -3.72 8.62 -7.39
C LEU A 371 -4.00 8.81 -8.89
N GLU A 372 -3.03 9.33 -9.65
CA GLU A 372 -3.14 9.49 -11.11
C GLU A 372 -3.33 8.12 -11.80
N THR A 373 -2.52 7.12 -11.42
CA THR A 373 -2.65 5.76 -11.94
C THR A 373 -4.00 5.13 -11.59
N LYS A 374 -4.53 5.37 -10.38
CA LYS A 374 -5.86 4.90 -9.98
C LYS A 374 -6.96 5.55 -10.84
N ASP A 375 -6.89 6.85 -11.09
CA ASP A 375 -7.87 7.59 -11.90
C ASP A 375 -7.88 7.05 -13.34
N ASP A 376 -6.71 6.87 -13.95
CA ASP A 376 -6.55 6.24 -15.28
C ASP A 376 -7.18 4.83 -15.36
N ARG A 377 -7.05 4.02 -14.29
CA ARG A 377 -7.67 2.68 -14.25
C ARG A 377 -9.17 2.75 -14.01
N GLN A 378 -9.65 3.70 -13.22
CA GLN A 378 -11.07 3.93 -12.96
C GLN A 378 -11.80 4.40 -14.22
N ASP A 379 -11.24 5.36 -14.95
CA ASP A 379 -11.74 5.82 -16.26
C ASP A 379 -11.78 4.69 -17.29
N ARG A 380 -10.74 3.85 -17.30
CA ARG A 380 -10.68 2.67 -18.18
C ARG A 380 -11.72 1.61 -17.81
N LEU A 381 -12.01 1.41 -16.53
CA LEU A 381 -13.06 0.52 -16.05
C LEU A 381 -14.44 1.04 -16.48
N GLU A 382 -14.72 2.34 -16.27
CA GLU A 382 -16.00 2.96 -16.68
C GLU A 382 -16.17 2.94 -18.21
N PHE A 383 -15.09 3.13 -18.98
CA PHE A 383 -15.11 2.96 -20.43
C PHE A 383 -15.46 1.51 -20.83
N LEU A 384 -14.85 0.50 -20.20
CA LEU A 384 -15.13 -0.91 -20.49
C LEU A 384 -16.57 -1.29 -20.16
N ASP A 385 -17.10 -0.85 -19.01
CA ASP A 385 -18.50 -1.08 -18.63
C ASP A 385 -19.46 -0.49 -19.67
N LYS A 386 -19.25 0.78 -20.08
CA LYS A 386 -20.06 1.42 -21.14
C LYS A 386 -19.97 0.69 -22.48
N GLN A 387 -18.80 0.18 -22.86
CA GLN A 387 -18.65 -0.60 -24.09
C GLN A 387 -19.33 -1.98 -23.98
N LEU A 388 -19.24 -2.66 -22.84
CA LEU A 388 -19.86 -3.96 -22.60
C LEU A 388 -21.40 -3.87 -22.66
N ASP A 389 -21.99 -2.81 -22.09
CA ASP A 389 -23.44 -2.56 -22.18
C ASP A 389 -23.90 -2.38 -23.63
N LEU A 390 -23.23 -1.50 -24.38
CA LEU A 390 -23.53 -1.26 -25.80
C LEU A 390 -23.37 -2.54 -26.64
N LEU A 391 -22.29 -3.29 -26.40
CA LEU A 391 -22.04 -4.58 -27.05
C LEU A 391 -23.11 -5.61 -26.72
N THR A 392 -23.56 -5.67 -25.47
CA THR A 392 -24.59 -6.61 -25.04
C THR A 392 -25.92 -6.33 -25.74
N VAL A 393 -26.27 -5.07 -25.95
CA VAL A 393 -27.49 -4.68 -26.69
C VAL A 393 -27.37 -4.98 -28.19
N ASP A 394 -26.25 -4.63 -28.83
CA ASP A 394 -26.02 -4.92 -30.25
C ASP A 394 -25.95 -6.44 -30.52
N CYS A 395 -25.25 -7.21 -29.68
CA CYS A 395 -25.19 -8.66 -29.77
C CYS A 395 -26.58 -9.30 -29.66
N LYS A 396 -27.37 -8.95 -28.63
CA LYS A 396 -28.75 -9.45 -28.49
C LYS A 396 -29.61 -9.15 -29.73
N THR A 397 -29.45 -7.96 -30.30
CA THR A 397 -30.17 -7.53 -31.52
C THR A 397 -29.72 -8.32 -32.75
N ARG A 398 -28.41 -8.49 -32.96
CA ARG A 398 -27.86 -9.28 -34.07
C ARG A 398 -28.26 -10.75 -33.97
N ILE A 399 -28.13 -11.36 -32.79
CA ILE A 399 -28.52 -12.76 -32.55
C ILE A 399 -30.00 -12.95 -32.92
N LYS A 400 -30.89 -12.06 -32.47
CA LYS A 400 -32.31 -12.10 -32.83
C LYS A 400 -32.51 -12.03 -34.35
N ASN A 401 -31.90 -11.06 -35.04
CA ASN A 401 -32.05 -10.91 -36.49
C ASN A 401 -31.55 -12.13 -37.28
N ILE A 402 -30.44 -12.75 -36.85
CA ILE A 402 -29.90 -13.97 -37.48
C ILE A 402 -30.81 -15.17 -37.22
N THR A 403 -31.34 -15.29 -36.00
CA THR A 403 -32.28 -16.35 -35.59
C THR A 403 -33.54 -16.29 -36.48
N GLU A 404 -34.15 -15.11 -36.63
CA GLU A 404 -35.30 -14.89 -37.52
C GLU A 404 -34.98 -15.18 -39.01
N GLU A 405 -33.81 -14.77 -39.51
CA GLU A 405 -33.40 -15.02 -40.90
C GLU A 405 -33.08 -16.50 -41.17
N VAL A 406 -32.48 -17.22 -40.22
CA VAL A 406 -32.25 -18.68 -40.30
C VAL A 406 -33.58 -19.43 -40.36
N GLU A 407 -34.53 -19.10 -39.49
CA GLU A 407 -35.87 -19.70 -39.49
C GLU A 407 -36.56 -19.51 -40.86
N ARG A 408 -36.49 -18.29 -41.40
CA ARG A 408 -37.04 -17.95 -42.71
C ARG A 408 -36.35 -18.70 -43.85
N GLN A 409 -35.01 -18.78 -43.84
CA GLN A 409 -34.24 -19.48 -44.87
C GLN A 409 -34.50 -20.99 -44.86
N VAL A 410 -34.43 -21.64 -43.69
CA VAL A 410 -34.71 -23.08 -43.54
C VAL A 410 -36.15 -23.40 -43.94
N SER A 411 -37.12 -22.61 -43.50
CA SER A 411 -38.53 -22.81 -43.87
C SER A 411 -38.78 -22.66 -45.37
N THR A 412 -38.13 -21.69 -46.02
CA THR A 412 -38.23 -21.47 -47.47
C THR A 412 -37.58 -22.61 -48.24
N ALA A 413 -36.35 -22.98 -47.88
CA ALA A 413 -35.60 -24.03 -48.56
C ALA A 413 -36.30 -25.40 -48.43
N LEU A 414 -36.80 -25.73 -47.24
CA LEU A 414 -37.54 -26.97 -46.99
C LEU A 414 -38.86 -26.99 -47.79
N SER A 415 -39.57 -25.87 -47.88
CA SER A 415 -40.76 -25.73 -48.74
C SER A 415 -40.46 -25.91 -50.23
N GLU A 416 -39.30 -25.46 -50.71
CA GLU A 416 -38.86 -25.68 -52.10
C GLU A 416 -38.48 -27.12 -52.38
N GLU A 417 -37.81 -27.80 -51.45
CA GLU A 417 -37.47 -29.21 -51.63
C GLU A 417 -38.70 -30.12 -51.53
N ILE A 418 -39.68 -29.80 -50.67
CA ILE A 418 -40.96 -30.51 -50.64
C ILE A 418 -41.68 -30.38 -52.01
N ARG A 419 -41.61 -29.23 -52.69
CA ARG A 419 -42.13 -29.09 -54.07
C ARG A 419 -41.37 -29.91 -55.11
N LYS A 420 -40.11 -30.29 -54.83
CA LYS A 420 -39.26 -31.14 -55.68
C LYS A 420 -39.24 -32.60 -55.23
N LEU A 421 -40.00 -32.97 -54.20
CA LEU A 421 -40.04 -34.32 -53.62
C LEU A 421 -40.36 -35.41 -54.66
N SER A 422 -41.13 -35.08 -55.71
CA SER A 422 -41.37 -35.97 -56.84
C SER A 422 -40.09 -36.44 -57.54
N VAL A 423 -39.11 -35.54 -57.71
CA VAL A 423 -37.82 -35.88 -58.34
C VAL A 423 -37.03 -36.83 -57.44
N LEU A 424 -36.95 -36.52 -56.15
CA LEU A 424 -36.25 -37.36 -55.16
C LEU A 424 -36.88 -38.76 -55.02
N VAL A 425 -38.20 -38.88 -55.18
CA VAL A 425 -38.91 -40.17 -55.15
C VAL A 425 -38.81 -40.93 -56.48
N ASP A 426 -38.71 -40.25 -57.61
CA ASP A 426 -38.51 -40.89 -58.92
C ASP A 426 -37.07 -41.43 -59.07
N ASP A 427 -36.07 -40.74 -58.51
CA ASP A 427 -34.65 -41.18 -58.45
C ASP A 427 -34.42 -42.41 -57.56
N PHE A 428 -35.41 -42.81 -56.74
CA PHE A 428 -35.33 -44.03 -55.93
C PHE A 428 -35.44 -45.30 -56.79
N HIS A 429 -34.39 -46.12 -56.79
CA HIS A 429 -34.27 -47.32 -57.63
C HIS A 429 -34.07 -48.60 -56.78
N VAL A 430 -35.18 -49.17 -56.30
CA VAL A 430 -35.25 -50.46 -55.59
C VAL A 430 -36.37 -51.31 -56.20
N ASP A 431 -36.23 -52.64 -56.22
CA ASP A 431 -37.20 -53.54 -56.84
C ASP A 431 -38.58 -53.51 -56.15
N PHE A 432 -39.60 -53.06 -56.88
CA PHE A 432 -40.96 -52.96 -56.37
C PHE A 432 -41.75 -54.28 -56.50
N HIS A 433 -42.12 -54.88 -55.36
CA HIS A 433 -42.94 -56.10 -55.32
C HIS A 433 -44.26 -55.92 -54.52
N PRO A 434 -45.43 -56.36 -55.03
CA PRO A 434 -46.73 -56.16 -54.36
C PRO A 434 -46.98 -56.94 -53.06
N SER A 435 -46.01 -57.70 -52.56
CA SER A 435 -46.15 -58.52 -51.35
C SER A 435 -45.97 -57.69 -50.08
N SER A 436 -46.89 -57.82 -49.12
CA SER A 436 -46.98 -56.97 -47.92
C SER A 436 -45.71 -56.88 -47.06
N VAL A 437 -44.88 -57.93 -47.03
CA VAL A 437 -43.60 -57.93 -46.31
C VAL A 437 -42.56 -57.08 -47.03
N VAL A 438 -42.38 -57.28 -48.34
CA VAL A 438 -41.42 -56.49 -49.15
C VAL A 438 -41.86 -55.03 -49.26
N LEU A 439 -43.17 -54.77 -49.32
CA LEU A 439 -43.73 -53.42 -49.36
C LEU A 439 -43.37 -52.59 -48.12
N LYS A 440 -43.31 -53.21 -46.92
CA LYS A 440 -42.83 -52.55 -45.70
C LYS A 440 -41.34 -52.22 -45.74
N VAL A 441 -40.51 -53.14 -46.25
CA VAL A 441 -39.06 -52.89 -46.42
C VAL A 441 -38.83 -51.76 -47.42
N TYR A 442 -39.57 -51.77 -48.54
CA TYR A 442 -39.54 -50.72 -49.56
C TYR A 442 -39.97 -49.35 -49.00
N LYS A 443 -41.01 -49.30 -48.16
CA LYS A 443 -41.43 -48.08 -47.44
C LYS A 443 -40.34 -47.53 -46.52
N ASN A 444 -39.77 -48.36 -45.64
CA ASN A 444 -38.75 -47.91 -44.70
C ASN A 444 -37.49 -47.40 -45.42
N GLU A 445 -37.08 -48.09 -46.50
CA GLU A 445 -35.92 -47.69 -47.28
C GLU A 445 -36.17 -46.41 -48.10
N LEU A 446 -37.41 -46.20 -48.57
CA LEU A 446 -37.84 -44.95 -49.18
C LEU A 446 -37.90 -43.80 -48.15
N HIS A 447 -38.40 -44.04 -46.93
CA HIS A 447 -38.38 -43.06 -45.85
C HIS A 447 -36.94 -42.62 -45.54
N ARG A 448 -36.01 -43.58 -45.40
CA ARG A 448 -34.58 -43.33 -45.19
C ARG A 448 -33.95 -42.55 -46.33
N HIS A 449 -34.23 -42.92 -47.58
CA HIS A 449 -33.71 -42.23 -48.77
C HIS A 449 -34.19 -40.77 -48.85
N ILE A 450 -35.46 -40.52 -48.53
CA ILE A 450 -36.02 -39.17 -48.52
C ILE A 450 -35.45 -38.34 -47.38
N GLU A 451 -35.29 -38.92 -46.19
CA GLU A 451 -34.71 -38.21 -45.03
C GLU A 451 -33.22 -37.86 -45.26
N GLU A 452 -32.43 -38.79 -45.78
CA GLU A 452 -31.03 -38.56 -46.16
C GLU A 452 -30.91 -37.56 -47.33
N GLY A 453 -31.75 -37.68 -48.35
CA GLY A 453 -31.75 -36.78 -49.51
C GLY A 453 -32.19 -35.35 -49.17
N LEU A 454 -33.29 -35.22 -48.42
CA LEU A 454 -33.81 -33.93 -47.96
C LEU A 454 -32.85 -33.27 -46.97
N GLY A 455 -32.33 -34.03 -46.00
CA GLY A 455 -31.33 -33.56 -45.05
C GLY A 455 -30.02 -33.11 -45.73
N LYS A 456 -29.55 -33.85 -46.74
CA LYS A 456 -28.37 -33.47 -47.52
C LYS A 456 -28.61 -32.22 -48.37
N ASN A 457 -29.72 -32.13 -49.10
CA ASN A 457 -30.05 -30.96 -49.92
C ASN A 457 -30.25 -29.71 -49.06
N MET A 458 -30.83 -29.85 -47.87
CA MET A 458 -30.93 -28.78 -46.87
C MET A 458 -29.57 -28.39 -46.31
N SER A 459 -28.72 -29.35 -45.97
CA SER A 459 -27.36 -29.07 -45.54
C SER A 459 -26.57 -28.32 -46.62
N GLU A 460 -26.59 -28.74 -47.89
CA GLU A 460 -25.86 -28.07 -48.97
C GLU A 460 -26.36 -26.66 -49.25
N ARG A 461 -27.68 -26.41 -49.28
CA ARG A 461 -28.24 -25.06 -49.52
C ARG A 461 -28.10 -24.12 -48.33
N CYS A 462 -28.38 -24.61 -47.12
CA CYS A 462 -28.41 -23.76 -45.94
C CYS A 462 -27.03 -23.61 -45.29
N SER A 463 -26.12 -24.59 -45.36
CA SER A 463 -24.80 -24.48 -44.69
C SER A 463 -23.96 -23.32 -45.22
N VAL A 464 -23.96 -23.04 -46.52
CA VAL A 464 -23.18 -21.92 -47.09
C VAL A 464 -23.75 -20.58 -46.66
N ALA A 465 -25.07 -20.41 -46.70
CA ALA A 465 -25.75 -19.18 -46.29
C ALA A 465 -25.59 -18.93 -44.78
N ILE A 466 -25.77 -19.97 -43.96
CA ILE A 466 -25.74 -19.89 -42.50
C ILE A 466 -24.31 -19.77 -41.98
N ALA A 467 -23.33 -20.48 -42.55
CA ALA A 467 -21.92 -20.26 -42.25
C ALA A 467 -21.46 -18.87 -42.66
N GLY A 468 -21.91 -18.35 -43.81
CA GLY A 468 -21.68 -16.96 -44.22
C GLY A 468 -22.25 -15.95 -43.22
N ALA A 469 -23.49 -16.15 -42.77
CA ALA A 469 -24.10 -15.32 -41.73
C ALA A 469 -23.30 -15.36 -40.41
N LEU A 470 -23.07 -16.55 -39.85
CA LEU A 470 -22.28 -16.77 -38.63
C LEU A 470 -20.88 -16.15 -38.70
N GLN A 471 -20.18 -16.32 -39.83
CA GLN A 471 -18.83 -15.79 -40.03
C GLN A 471 -18.84 -14.26 -40.16
N THR A 472 -19.88 -13.67 -40.78
CA THR A 472 -20.08 -12.21 -40.83
C THR A 472 -20.34 -11.66 -39.43
N THR A 473 -21.14 -12.36 -38.60
CA THR A 473 -21.36 -11.99 -37.19
C THR A 473 -20.06 -12.06 -36.38
N ARG A 474 -19.32 -13.17 -36.47
CA ARG A 474 -18.03 -13.38 -35.77
C ARG A 474 -17.02 -12.28 -36.15
N ASN A 475 -16.87 -12.00 -37.44
CA ASN A 475 -16.00 -10.93 -37.94
C ASN A 475 -16.50 -9.52 -37.60
N GLY A 476 -17.81 -9.36 -37.35
CA GLY A 476 -18.43 -8.11 -36.87
C GLY A 476 -18.35 -7.91 -35.35
N LEU A 477 -17.90 -8.92 -34.59
CA LEU A 477 -17.66 -8.87 -33.14
C LEU A 477 -16.18 -8.69 -32.80
N THR A 478 -15.29 -9.27 -33.62
CA THR A 478 -13.82 -9.18 -33.47
C THR A 478 -13.25 -7.74 -33.37
N PRO A 479 -13.81 -6.71 -34.06
CA PRO A 479 -13.30 -5.34 -33.98
C PRO A 479 -13.62 -4.60 -32.68
N LEU A 480 -14.53 -5.14 -31.87
CA LEU A 480 -15.08 -4.47 -30.70
C LEU A 480 -14.46 -4.99 -29.39
N LEU A 481 -13.43 -5.83 -29.49
CA LEU A 481 -12.70 -6.38 -28.35
C LEU A 481 -11.49 -5.51 -27.98
N PRO A 482 -11.16 -5.40 -26.67
CA PRO A 482 -9.90 -4.80 -26.23
C PRO A 482 -8.70 -5.47 -26.89
N SER A 483 -7.70 -4.67 -27.26
CA SER A 483 -6.50 -5.13 -27.99
C SER A 483 -5.82 -6.40 -27.47
N PRO A 484 -5.61 -6.63 -26.16
CA PRO A 484 -4.96 -7.87 -25.68
C PRO A 484 -5.83 -9.13 -25.85
N VAL A 485 -7.16 -9.00 -25.85
CA VAL A 485 -8.08 -10.13 -26.04
C VAL A 485 -8.14 -10.57 -27.50
N ARG A 486 -7.93 -9.63 -28.43
CA ARG A 486 -8.03 -9.85 -29.88
C ARG A 486 -7.03 -10.91 -30.39
N GLU A 487 -5.80 -10.92 -29.88
CA GLU A 487 -4.77 -11.91 -30.25
C GLU A 487 -4.96 -13.30 -29.60
N GLN A 488 -5.73 -13.38 -28.50
CA GLN A 488 -6.05 -14.64 -27.82
C GLN A 488 -7.34 -15.28 -28.36
N ALA A 489 -8.34 -14.47 -28.71
CA ALA A 489 -9.61 -14.93 -29.27
C ALA A 489 -9.44 -15.74 -30.57
N ASP A 490 -8.51 -15.33 -31.44
CA ASP A 490 -8.18 -16.04 -32.69
C ASP A 490 -7.48 -17.40 -32.47
N LYS A 491 -6.91 -17.65 -31.28
CA LYS A 491 -6.23 -18.90 -30.94
C LYS A 491 -7.12 -19.89 -30.20
N LEU A 492 -8.12 -19.41 -29.45
CA LEU A 492 -8.92 -20.23 -28.53
C LEU A 492 -10.25 -20.73 -29.10
N VAL A 493 -10.88 -20.03 -30.06
CA VAL A 493 -12.20 -20.41 -30.58
C VAL A 493 -12.05 -21.32 -31.82
N PRO A 494 -12.36 -22.64 -31.74
CA PRO A 494 -12.13 -23.57 -32.84
C PRO A 494 -12.81 -23.13 -34.14
N ARG A 495 -12.16 -23.41 -35.28
CA ARG A 495 -12.70 -23.18 -36.63
C ARG A 495 -13.68 -24.28 -37.08
N GLN A 496 -14.30 -25.00 -36.13
CA GLN A 496 -15.23 -26.07 -36.50
C GLN A 496 -16.50 -25.46 -37.10
N CYS A 497 -16.82 -25.86 -38.34
CA CYS A 497 -18.07 -25.50 -38.97
C CYS A 497 -19.22 -26.12 -38.18
N PHE A 498 -19.99 -25.28 -37.50
CA PHE A 498 -21.28 -25.65 -36.93
C PHE A 498 -22.14 -26.33 -38.01
N ARG A 499 -22.62 -27.54 -37.73
CA ARG A 499 -23.48 -28.32 -38.62
C ARG A 499 -24.87 -28.42 -37.99
N LEU A 500 -25.87 -27.93 -38.71
CA LEU A 500 -27.28 -28.06 -38.33
C LEU A 500 -27.73 -29.51 -38.44
N ASN A 501 -28.42 -29.98 -37.39
CA ASN A 501 -29.06 -31.29 -37.38
C ASN A 501 -30.54 -31.11 -37.76
N TYR A 502 -30.89 -31.52 -38.98
CA TYR A 502 -32.25 -31.53 -39.51
C TYR A 502 -32.96 -32.84 -39.14
N ASP A 503 -33.50 -32.92 -37.92
CA ASP A 503 -34.33 -34.06 -37.50
C ASP A 503 -35.74 -33.94 -38.12
N LEU A 504 -35.96 -34.67 -39.21
CA LEU A 504 -37.19 -34.68 -40.00
C LEU A 504 -38.09 -35.88 -39.67
N ALA A 505 -37.50 -36.97 -39.14
CA ALA A 505 -38.17 -38.17 -38.67
C ALA A 505 -39.25 -38.70 -39.63
N CYS A 506 -38.90 -38.78 -40.92
CA CYS A 506 -39.82 -39.11 -42.02
C CYS A 506 -40.55 -40.43 -41.79
N ASP A 507 -39.86 -41.41 -41.18
CA ASP A 507 -40.42 -42.73 -40.85
C ASP A 507 -41.59 -42.67 -39.86
N ARG A 508 -41.52 -41.78 -38.86
CA ARG A 508 -42.62 -41.54 -37.93
C ARG A 508 -43.74 -40.74 -38.61
N LEU A 509 -43.36 -39.71 -39.36
CA LEU A 509 -44.29 -38.79 -40.02
C LEU A 509 -45.16 -39.46 -41.08
N CYS A 510 -44.63 -40.48 -41.77
CA CYS A 510 -45.29 -41.19 -42.85
C CYS A 510 -45.84 -42.58 -42.46
N SER A 511 -45.76 -42.97 -41.17
CA SER A 511 -46.13 -44.30 -40.67
C SER A 511 -47.59 -44.71 -40.93
N ASP A 512 -48.52 -43.75 -40.95
CA ASP A 512 -49.95 -43.95 -41.21
C ASP A 512 -50.32 -44.14 -42.70
N PHE A 513 -49.34 -44.12 -43.62
CA PHE A 513 -49.62 -44.19 -45.06
C PHE A 513 -50.17 -45.56 -45.50
N GLN A 514 -51.43 -45.59 -45.94
CA GLN A 514 -52.09 -46.77 -46.53
C GLN A 514 -52.11 -46.67 -48.06
N GLU A 515 -51.67 -47.73 -48.74
CA GLU A 515 -51.51 -47.71 -50.20
C GLU A 515 -52.72 -48.31 -50.94
N ASP A 516 -53.19 -47.64 -51.99
CA ASP A 516 -54.15 -48.26 -52.92
C ASP A 516 -53.45 -48.62 -54.23
N ILE A 517 -52.97 -49.87 -54.27
CA ILE A 517 -52.30 -50.49 -55.42
C ILE A 517 -53.31 -51.35 -56.24
N SER A 518 -54.59 -51.33 -55.86
CA SER A 518 -55.63 -52.14 -56.48
C SER A 518 -56.09 -51.54 -57.82
N PHE A 519 -56.37 -52.41 -58.80
CA PHE A 519 -56.76 -51.95 -60.13
C PHE A 519 -58.16 -51.32 -60.12
N HIS A 520 -58.19 -50.00 -60.33
CA HIS A 520 -59.40 -49.23 -60.55
C HIS A 520 -59.48 -48.81 -62.02
N PHE A 521 -60.57 -49.17 -62.70
CA PHE A 521 -60.81 -48.71 -64.08
C PHE A 521 -61.17 -47.23 -64.09
N SER A 522 -60.52 -46.44 -64.96
CA SER A 522 -60.65 -44.96 -64.95
C SER A 522 -62.07 -44.46 -65.26
N LEU A 523 -62.83 -45.25 -66.02
CA LEU A 523 -64.24 -45.04 -66.37
C LEU A 523 -65.18 -45.99 -65.60
N GLY A 524 -64.72 -46.57 -64.48
CA GLY A 524 -65.54 -47.32 -63.55
C GLY A 524 -66.54 -46.40 -62.85
N TRP A 525 -67.77 -46.88 -62.63
CA TRP A 525 -68.87 -46.08 -62.07
C TRP A 525 -68.53 -45.39 -60.74
N THR A 526 -67.77 -46.06 -59.87
CA THR A 526 -67.29 -45.50 -58.59
C THR A 526 -66.33 -44.32 -58.77
N MET A 527 -65.39 -44.40 -59.73
CA MET A 527 -64.47 -43.30 -60.05
C MET A 527 -65.19 -42.14 -60.76
N LEU A 528 -66.15 -42.44 -61.62
CA LEU A 528 -66.93 -41.43 -62.35
C LEU A 528 -67.82 -40.61 -61.38
N VAL A 529 -68.43 -41.28 -60.40
CA VAL A 529 -69.16 -40.65 -59.28
C VAL A 529 -68.23 -39.84 -58.38
N ASN A 530 -67.05 -40.38 -58.01
CA ASN A 530 -66.03 -39.62 -57.25
C ASN A 530 -65.58 -38.34 -57.99
N ARG A 531 -65.45 -38.39 -59.32
CA ARG A 531 -64.94 -37.29 -60.15
C ARG A 531 -65.97 -36.19 -60.43
N PHE A 532 -67.27 -36.52 -60.49
CA PHE A 532 -68.34 -35.54 -60.73
C PHE A 532 -69.01 -35.00 -59.45
N LEU A 533 -69.03 -35.75 -58.33
CA LEU A 533 -69.63 -35.29 -57.06
C LEU A 533 -68.61 -34.97 -55.96
N GLY A 534 -67.33 -35.31 -56.16
CA GLY A 534 -66.27 -35.16 -55.18
C GLY A 534 -66.28 -36.27 -54.12
N ALA A 535 -65.09 -36.74 -53.73
CA ALA A 535 -64.91 -37.94 -52.91
C ALA A 535 -65.71 -37.95 -51.58
N LYS A 536 -65.89 -36.79 -50.93
CA LYS A 536 -66.65 -36.66 -49.67
C LYS A 536 -68.15 -36.89 -49.84
N ASN A 537 -68.74 -36.48 -50.97
CA ASN A 537 -70.16 -36.70 -51.25
C ASN A 537 -70.41 -38.05 -51.93
N ALA A 538 -69.48 -38.50 -52.76
CA ALA A 538 -69.52 -39.82 -53.37
C ALA A 538 -69.49 -40.96 -52.33
N ARG A 539 -68.70 -40.86 -51.25
CA ARG A 539 -68.77 -41.80 -50.11
C ARG A 539 -70.15 -41.81 -49.45
N ARG A 540 -70.79 -40.64 -49.24
CA ARG A 540 -72.16 -40.57 -48.72
C ARG A 540 -73.21 -41.17 -49.67
N ALA A 541 -73.04 -41.00 -50.98
CA ALA A 541 -73.93 -41.56 -51.99
C ALA A 541 -73.77 -43.09 -52.15
N LEU A 542 -72.57 -43.63 -51.91
CA LEU A 542 -72.26 -45.06 -52.04
C LEU A 542 -72.45 -45.87 -50.73
N MET A 543 -72.36 -45.25 -49.55
CA MET A 543 -72.46 -45.93 -48.24
C MET A 543 -73.79 -45.65 -47.52
N GLY A 544 -74.86 -45.30 -48.25
CA GLY A 544 -76.17 -44.99 -47.68
C GLY A 544 -76.98 -46.19 -47.20
N TYR A 545 -76.43 -47.11 -46.38
CA TYR A 545 -77.17 -48.22 -45.78
C TYR A 545 -76.54 -48.89 -44.52
N SER A 546 -76.19 -48.11 -43.48
CA SER A 546 -76.22 -48.54 -42.06
C SER A 546 -75.87 -47.37 -41.13
N ASP A 547 -76.52 -47.25 -39.96
CA ASP A 547 -76.40 -46.11 -39.04
C ASP A 547 -76.00 -46.52 -37.60
N GLN A 548 -75.54 -45.56 -36.79
CA GLN A 548 -75.33 -45.59 -35.32
C GLN A 548 -74.18 -46.49 -34.76
N VAL A 549 -73.46 -46.19 -33.66
CA VAL A 549 -73.56 -45.19 -32.54
C VAL A 549 -72.12 -44.68 -32.10
N PRO A 550 -71.84 -43.92 -30.99
CA PRO A 550 -70.80 -42.85 -30.98
C PRO A 550 -69.73 -42.86 -29.84
N ARG A 551 -69.00 -41.72 -29.66
CA ARG A 551 -68.12 -41.27 -28.52
C ARG A 551 -66.69 -41.89 -28.43
N PRO A 552 -65.74 -41.36 -27.60
CA PRO A 552 -65.73 -40.18 -26.70
C PRO A 552 -64.53 -39.19 -26.92
N MET A 553 -64.30 -38.26 -25.97
CA MET A 553 -63.13 -37.35 -25.88
C MET A 553 -62.05 -37.80 -24.87
N ALA A 554 -60.83 -37.26 -25.05
CA ALA A 554 -59.91 -36.72 -24.02
C ALA A 554 -58.64 -37.50 -23.54
N LEU A 555 -57.56 -36.70 -23.43
CA LEU A 555 -56.45 -36.70 -22.44
C LEU A 555 -55.29 -37.74 -22.47
N THR A 556 -54.08 -37.17 -22.36
CA THR A 556 -52.77 -37.57 -21.80
C THR A 556 -52.40 -39.04 -21.47
N PRO A 557 -51.11 -39.44 -21.64
CA PRO A 557 -50.66 -40.83 -21.48
C PRO A 557 -50.20 -41.22 -20.05
N VAL A 558 -50.48 -42.47 -19.65
CA VAL A 558 -49.76 -43.25 -18.61
C VAL A 558 -49.63 -44.71 -19.12
N VAL A 559 -48.69 -45.48 -18.56
CA VAL A 559 -47.95 -46.57 -19.24
C VAL A 559 -48.33 -47.99 -18.75
N THR A 560 -48.13 -49.02 -19.60
CA THR A 560 -48.08 -50.50 -19.34
C THR A 560 -49.34 -51.20 -18.78
N SER A 561 -49.89 -52.28 -19.36
CA SER A 561 -49.21 -53.58 -19.64
C SER A 561 -50.14 -54.63 -20.31
N MET A 562 -49.63 -55.36 -21.31
CA MET A 562 -49.68 -56.84 -21.58
C MET A 562 -51.01 -57.68 -21.49
N PRO A 563 -51.14 -58.86 -22.17
CA PRO A 563 -52.27 -59.12 -23.11
C PRO A 563 -53.09 -60.44 -22.82
N PRO A 564 -53.58 -61.25 -23.80
CA PRO A 564 -54.87 -61.07 -24.52
C PRO A 564 -55.78 -62.35 -24.71
N PHE A 565 -56.96 -62.16 -25.36
CA PHE A 565 -57.76 -63.16 -26.12
C PHE A 565 -58.46 -64.30 -25.31
N PRO A 566 -59.39 -65.14 -25.85
CA PRO A 566 -59.68 -65.46 -27.28
C PRO A 566 -61.16 -65.64 -27.75
N GLN A 567 -61.35 -65.78 -29.09
CA GLN A 567 -62.37 -66.62 -29.81
C GLN A 567 -63.89 -66.37 -29.52
N ASN A 568 -64.92 -66.73 -30.27
CA ASN A 568 -65.23 -67.45 -31.53
C ASN A 568 -66.74 -67.11 -31.87
N SER A 569 -67.45 -67.53 -32.92
CA SER A 569 -67.21 -68.02 -34.31
C SER A 569 -68.60 -68.33 -34.94
N LEU A 570 -68.73 -68.40 -36.28
CA LEU A 570 -69.94 -68.85 -37.03
C LEU A 570 -71.14 -67.86 -36.95
N THR A 571 -72.15 -67.87 -37.83
CA THR A 571 -72.64 -68.88 -38.79
C THR A 571 -72.89 -68.35 -40.22
N GLN A 572 -72.73 -69.24 -41.20
CA GLN A 572 -72.90 -68.99 -42.63
C GLN A 572 -74.30 -69.46 -43.12
N GLU A 573 -75.39 -69.06 -42.46
CA GLU A 573 -76.75 -69.47 -42.87
C GLU A 573 -77.80 -68.33 -42.96
N GLU A 574 -77.69 -67.22 -42.23
CA GLU A 574 -78.67 -66.11 -42.36
C GLU A 574 -78.53 -65.30 -43.66
N LEU A 575 -77.35 -65.31 -44.29
CA LEU A 575 -77.03 -64.46 -45.43
C LEU A 575 -77.81 -64.86 -46.72
N MET A 576 -78.21 -66.13 -46.85
CA MET A 576 -78.93 -66.59 -48.04
C MET A 576 -80.41 -66.18 -48.05
N VAL A 577 -81.04 -66.02 -46.89
CA VAL A 577 -82.45 -65.55 -46.78
C VAL A 577 -82.55 -64.05 -47.03
N SER A 578 -81.50 -63.28 -46.70
CA SER A 578 -81.43 -61.84 -46.96
C SER A 578 -81.26 -61.51 -48.46
N MET A 579 -80.48 -62.31 -49.21
CA MET A 579 -80.34 -62.09 -50.67
C MET A 579 -81.64 -62.28 -51.45
N VAL A 580 -82.50 -63.22 -51.04
CA VAL A 580 -83.75 -63.53 -51.75
C VAL A 580 -84.85 -62.49 -51.48
N THR A 581 -84.86 -61.86 -50.29
CA THR A 581 -85.77 -60.74 -50.00
C THR A 581 -85.31 -59.41 -50.59
N GLY A 582 -84.00 -59.20 -50.78
CA GLY A 582 -83.46 -57.98 -51.38
C GLY A 582 -83.81 -57.74 -52.86
N LEU A 583 -84.14 -58.80 -53.62
CA LEU A 583 -84.52 -58.68 -55.04
C LEU A 583 -86.02 -58.44 -55.26
N ALA A 584 -86.86 -58.61 -54.24
CA ALA A 584 -88.32 -58.49 -54.34
C ALA A 584 -88.85 -57.07 -54.13
N SER A 585 -88.01 -56.11 -53.72
CA SER A 585 -88.43 -54.73 -53.36
C SER A 585 -88.04 -53.65 -54.38
N LEU A 586 -87.47 -54.02 -55.53
CA LEU A 586 -87.07 -53.09 -56.62
C LEU A 586 -88.24 -52.54 -57.47
N THR A 587 -89.43 -52.42 -56.89
CA THR A 587 -90.63 -51.82 -57.50
C THR A 587 -90.87 -50.40 -56.99
N SER A 588 -89.91 -49.49 -57.20
CA SER A 588 -90.06 -48.06 -56.82
C SER A 588 -89.42 -47.09 -57.81
N ARG A 589 -90.23 -46.64 -58.79
CA ARG A 589 -90.26 -45.35 -59.51
C ARG A 589 -89.00 -44.73 -60.15
N THR A 590 -87.77 -45.20 -59.88
CA THR A 590 -86.53 -44.72 -60.52
C THR A 590 -86.03 -45.64 -61.64
N SER A 591 -86.36 -46.94 -61.60
CA SER A 591 -86.05 -47.91 -62.68
C SER A 591 -86.74 -47.60 -64.01
N MET A 592 -87.91 -46.95 -63.98
CA MET A 592 -88.66 -46.56 -65.19
C MET A 592 -87.93 -45.49 -66.03
N GLY A 593 -87.19 -44.57 -65.39
CA GLY A 593 -86.44 -43.53 -66.12
C GLY A 593 -85.30 -44.11 -66.95
N VAL A 594 -84.61 -45.12 -66.42
CA VAL A 594 -83.51 -45.81 -67.11
C VAL A 594 -84.02 -46.62 -68.31
N LEU A 595 -85.16 -47.29 -68.18
CA LEU A 595 -85.79 -48.03 -69.28
C LEU A 595 -86.30 -47.10 -70.40
N VAL A 596 -86.88 -45.94 -70.07
CA VAL A 596 -87.35 -44.97 -71.08
C VAL A 596 -86.20 -44.28 -71.80
N VAL A 597 -85.18 -43.78 -71.07
CA VAL A 597 -84.00 -43.17 -71.70
C VAL A 597 -83.22 -44.19 -72.51
N GLY A 598 -83.02 -45.41 -71.96
CA GLY A 598 -82.39 -46.52 -72.67
C GLY A 598 -83.13 -46.90 -73.96
N GLY A 599 -84.46 -46.99 -73.92
CA GLY A 599 -85.30 -47.30 -75.08
C GLY A 599 -85.30 -46.21 -76.16
N VAL A 600 -85.29 -44.94 -75.77
CA VAL A 600 -85.19 -43.80 -76.72
C VAL A 600 -83.81 -43.77 -77.39
N VAL A 601 -82.73 -43.95 -76.63
CA VAL A 601 -81.36 -44.04 -77.19
C VAL A 601 -81.22 -45.26 -78.11
N TRP A 602 -81.78 -46.42 -77.73
CA TRP A 602 -81.79 -47.63 -78.55
C TRP A 602 -82.46 -47.43 -79.92
N LYS A 603 -83.56 -46.65 -79.95
CA LYS A 603 -84.31 -46.35 -81.18
C LYS A 603 -83.69 -45.24 -82.03
N ALA A 604 -83.02 -44.26 -81.42
CA ALA A 604 -82.44 -43.11 -82.12
C ALA A 604 -81.04 -43.36 -82.68
N VAL A 605 -80.21 -44.15 -81.99
CA VAL A 605 -78.76 -44.27 -82.26
C VAL A 605 -78.42 -45.57 -83.03
N GLY A 606 -79.29 -46.58 -82.96
CA GLY A 606 -79.12 -47.86 -83.66
C GLY A 606 -78.11 -48.79 -83.01
N TRP A 607 -78.37 -50.10 -83.07
CA TRP A 607 -77.61 -51.11 -82.31
C TRP A 607 -76.10 -51.09 -82.60
N ARG A 608 -75.70 -50.70 -83.82
CA ARG A 608 -74.30 -50.61 -84.24
C ARG A 608 -73.48 -49.65 -83.38
N LEU A 609 -74.02 -48.48 -83.02
CA LEU A 609 -73.29 -47.49 -82.20
C LEU A 609 -73.20 -47.90 -80.72
N ILE A 610 -74.20 -48.61 -80.20
CA ILE A 610 -74.19 -49.18 -78.84
C ILE A 610 -73.19 -50.34 -78.75
N ALA A 611 -73.13 -51.19 -79.77
CA ALA A 611 -72.11 -52.24 -79.86
C ALA A 611 -70.69 -51.64 -80.01
N LEU A 612 -70.54 -50.55 -80.76
CA LEU A 612 -69.26 -49.85 -80.93
C LEU A 612 -68.82 -49.16 -79.64
N SER A 613 -69.72 -48.55 -78.86
CA SER A 613 -69.39 -47.91 -77.58
C SER A 613 -69.11 -48.92 -76.46
N LEU A 614 -69.87 -50.01 -76.37
CA LEU A 614 -69.56 -51.13 -75.45
C LEU A 614 -68.25 -51.82 -75.84
N GLY A 615 -68.01 -52.02 -77.14
CA GLY A 615 -66.75 -52.52 -77.68
C GLY A 615 -65.57 -51.63 -77.28
N LEU A 616 -65.68 -50.31 -77.49
CA LEU A 616 -64.65 -49.32 -77.13
C LEU A 616 -64.42 -49.26 -75.61
N TYR A 617 -65.46 -49.33 -74.80
CA TYR A 617 -65.38 -49.39 -73.33
C TYR A 617 -64.67 -50.66 -72.85
N GLY A 618 -64.98 -51.82 -73.43
CA GLY A 618 -64.28 -53.08 -73.16
C GLY A 618 -62.82 -53.06 -73.62
N LEU A 619 -62.53 -52.44 -74.77
CA LEU A 619 -61.17 -52.29 -75.29
C LEU A 619 -60.32 -51.36 -74.40
N LEU A 620 -60.92 -50.27 -73.89
CA LEU A 620 -60.31 -49.40 -72.87
C LEU A 620 -60.08 -50.15 -71.53
N TYR A 621 -61.04 -50.96 -71.08
CA TYR A 621 -60.87 -51.76 -69.86
C TYR A 621 -59.71 -52.75 -70.00
N VAL A 622 -59.63 -53.48 -71.12
CA VAL A 622 -58.54 -54.42 -71.39
C VAL A 622 -57.21 -53.68 -71.58
N TYR A 623 -57.19 -52.52 -72.23
CA TYR A 623 -56.01 -51.68 -72.38
C TYR A 623 -55.47 -51.20 -71.02
N GLU A 624 -56.32 -50.68 -70.14
CA GLU A 624 -55.92 -50.29 -68.78
C GLU A 624 -55.48 -51.51 -67.94
N ARG A 625 -56.19 -52.64 -68.05
CA ARG A 625 -55.86 -53.88 -67.32
C ARG A 625 -54.50 -54.46 -67.74
N LEU A 626 -54.16 -54.40 -69.03
CA LEU A 626 -52.89 -54.88 -69.58
C LEU A 626 -51.73 -53.90 -69.31
N THR A 627 -52.00 -52.60 -69.25
CA THR A 627 -50.99 -51.58 -68.90
C THR A 627 -50.71 -51.49 -67.40
N TRP A 628 -51.57 -52.08 -66.53
CA TRP A 628 -51.40 -52.15 -65.06
C TRP A 628 -50.33 -53.16 -64.58
N THR A 629 -49.12 -53.01 -65.11
CA THR A 629 -47.92 -53.79 -64.75
C THR A 629 -47.35 -53.40 -63.37
N THR A 630 -46.35 -54.14 -62.87
CA THR A 630 -45.64 -53.80 -61.62
C THR A 630 -45.05 -52.39 -61.65
N ARG A 631 -44.51 -51.94 -62.79
CA ARG A 631 -44.03 -50.55 -62.98
C ARG A 631 -45.15 -49.50 -62.97
N ALA A 632 -46.36 -49.84 -63.39
CA ALA A 632 -47.51 -48.93 -63.28
C ALA A 632 -47.97 -48.79 -61.83
N LYS A 633 -47.95 -49.90 -61.07
CA LYS A 633 -48.23 -49.93 -59.63
C LYS A 633 -47.19 -49.14 -58.82
N GLU A 634 -45.91 -49.28 -59.14
CA GLU A 634 -44.83 -48.48 -58.53
C GLU A 634 -45.04 -46.99 -58.76
N ARG A 635 -45.37 -46.56 -59.98
CA ARG A 635 -45.68 -45.14 -60.29
C ARG A 635 -46.93 -44.63 -59.57
N ALA A 636 -47.95 -45.47 -59.40
CA ALA A 636 -49.15 -45.11 -58.65
C ALA A 636 -48.84 -44.95 -57.16
N PHE A 637 -48.08 -45.89 -56.58
CA PHE A 637 -47.53 -45.81 -55.22
C PHE A 637 -46.70 -44.54 -55.03
N LYS A 638 -45.71 -44.28 -55.89
CA LYS A 638 -44.81 -43.12 -55.78
C LYS A 638 -45.59 -41.80 -55.82
N ARG A 639 -46.61 -41.69 -56.67
CA ARG A 639 -47.50 -40.51 -56.72
C ARG A 639 -48.34 -40.33 -55.45
N GLN A 640 -49.02 -41.38 -54.99
CA GLN A 640 -49.79 -41.34 -53.74
C GLN A 640 -48.90 -40.98 -52.54
N PHE A 641 -47.69 -41.53 -52.51
CA PHE A 641 -46.70 -41.27 -51.47
C PHE A 641 -46.21 -39.82 -51.52
N VAL A 642 -45.85 -39.27 -52.70
CA VAL A 642 -45.41 -37.87 -52.84
C VAL A 642 -46.50 -36.89 -52.41
N GLU A 643 -47.76 -37.13 -52.78
CA GLU A 643 -48.89 -36.28 -52.39
C GLU A 643 -49.09 -36.28 -50.86
N TYR A 644 -49.10 -37.47 -50.25
CA TYR A 644 -49.24 -37.65 -48.80
C TYR A 644 -48.04 -37.10 -48.00
N ALA A 645 -46.82 -37.44 -48.41
CA ALA A 645 -45.60 -36.99 -47.77
C ALA A 645 -45.41 -35.47 -47.92
N SER A 646 -45.79 -34.88 -49.06
CA SER A 646 -45.77 -33.42 -49.22
C SER A 646 -46.74 -32.73 -48.25
N GLU A 647 -47.96 -33.24 -48.06
CA GLU A 647 -48.91 -32.68 -47.09
C GLU A 647 -48.37 -32.80 -45.64
N LYS A 648 -47.80 -33.95 -45.29
CA LYS A 648 -47.24 -34.19 -43.94
C LYS A 648 -45.97 -33.39 -43.67
N LEU A 649 -45.01 -33.35 -44.60
CA LEU A 649 -43.78 -32.57 -44.48
C LEU A 649 -44.07 -31.07 -44.39
N GLN A 650 -45.10 -30.56 -45.09
CA GLN A 650 -45.52 -29.16 -44.98
C GLN A 650 -45.94 -28.76 -43.55
N LEU A 651 -46.54 -29.68 -42.77
CA LEU A 651 -46.95 -29.41 -41.38
C LEU A 651 -45.76 -29.23 -40.43
N ILE A 652 -44.57 -29.77 -40.75
CA ILE A 652 -43.37 -29.67 -39.91
C ILE A 652 -42.37 -28.61 -40.38
N VAL A 653 -42.67 -27.85 -41.44
CA VAL A 653 -41.75 -26.83 -41.99
C VAL A 653 -41.40 -25.77 -40.94
N SER A 654 -42.41 -25.16 -40.32
CA SER A 654 -42.22 -24.14 -39.28
C SER A 654 -41.55 -24.71 -38.02
N TYR A 655 -41.91 -25.94 -37.64
CA TYR A 655 -41.29 -26.63 -36.51
C TYR A 655 -39.80 -26.90 -36.75
N THR A 656 -39.44 -27.36 -37.95
CA THR A 656 -38.04 -27.63 -38.33
C THR A 656 -37.24 -26.33 -38.44
N GLY A 657 -37.83 -25.27 -39.00
CA GLY A 657 -37.24 -23.93 -39.05
C GLY A 657 -36.97 -23.37 -37.65
N SER A 658 -37.95 -23.43 -36.75
CA SER A 658 -37.83 -22.98 -35.36
C SER A 658 -36.81 -23.80 -34.56
N ASN A 659 -36.76 -25.13 -34.72
CA ASN A 659 -35.74 -25.97 -34.09
C ASN A 659 -34.31 -25.62 -34.56
N CYS A 660 -34.10 -25.43 -35.87
CA CYS A 660 -32.80 -25.01 -36.42
C CYS A 660 -32.40 -23.61 -35.93
N SER A 661 -33.37 -22.70 -35.87
CA SER A 661 -33.26 -21.35 -35.33
C SER A 661 -32.80 -21.36 -33.86
N HIS A 662 -33.43 -22.18 -33.01
CA HIS A 662 -33.01 -22.39 -31.62
C HIS A 662 -31.60 -22.99 -31.47
N GLN A 663 -31.19 -23.93 -32.34
CA GLN A 663 -29.81 -24.46 -32.32
C GLN A 663 -28.79 -23.35 -32.60
N VAL A 664 -29.02 -22.50 -33.62
CA VAL A 664 -28.14 -21.35 -33.93
C VAL A 664 -28.15 -20.32 -32.79
N GLN A 665 -29.32 -20.06 -32.19
CA GLN A 665 -29.45 -19.14 -31.07
C GLN A 665 -28.63 -19.60 -29.85
N GLN A 666 -28.61 -20.91 -29.55
CA GLN A 666 -27.84 -21.47 -28.43
C GLN A 666 -26.33 -21.33 -28.64
N GLU A 667 -25.81 -21.62 -29.84
CA GLU A 667 -24.39 -21.47 -30.19
C GLU A 667 -23.94 -19.99 -30.18
N LEU A 668 -24.76 -19.09 -30.73
CA LEU A 668 -24.48 -17.66 -30.71
C LEU A 668 -24.54 -17.09 -29.27
N ALA A 669 -25.46 -17.56 -28.44
CA ALA A 669 -25.52 -17.17 -27.04
C ALA A 669 -24.34 -17.73 -26.22
N GLY A 670 -23.93 -18.97 -26.48
CA GLY A 670 -22.78 -19.61 -25.83
C GLY A 670 -21.45 -18.94 -26.18
N THR A 671 -21.23 -18.61 -27.46
CA THR A 671 -20.04 -17.86 -27.90
C THR A 671 -20.03 -16.42 -27.36
N PHE A 672 -21.19 -15.77 -27.26
CA PHE A 672 -21.31 -14.46 -26.59
C PHE A 672 -21.00 -14.54 -25.09
N ALA A 673 -21.50 -15.56 -24.38
CA ALA A 673 -21.23 -15.75 -22.95
C ALA A 673 -19.74 -15.97 -22.63
N GLN A 674 -19.04 -16.76 -23.46
CA GLN A 674 -17.58 -16.93 -23.36
C GLN A 674 -16.83 -15.60 -23.57
N LEU A 675 -17.36 -14.73 -24.44
CA LEU A 675 -16.77 -13.42 -24.70
C LEU A 675 -16.93 -12.47 -23.53
N CYS A 676 -18.13 -12.41 -22.93
CA CYS A 676 -18.39 -11.67 -21.69
C CYS A 676 -17.44 -12.13 -20.57
N GLN A 677 -17.32 -13.44 -20.35
CA GLN A 677 -16.44 -13.99 -19.32
C GLN A 677 -14.98 -13.50 -19.44
N GLN A 678 -14.46 -13.32 -20.65
CA GLN A 678 -13.09 -12.81 -20.83
C GLN A 678 -12.97 -11.29 -20.63
N VAL A 679 -14.03 -10.53 -20.87
CA VAL A 679 -14.09 -9.11 -20.48
C VAL A 679 -14.26 -8.98 -18.96
N ASP A 680 -15.05 -9.85 -18.32
CA ASP A 680 -15.23 -9.89 -16.86
C ASP A 680 -13.92 -10.20 -16.13
N VAL A 681 -13.09 -11.10 -16.66
CA VAL A 681 -11.71 -11.32 -16.15
C VAL A 681 -10.85 -10.06 -16.29
N SER A 682 -11.00 -9.32 -17.39
CA SER A 682 -10.26 -8.07 -17.61
C SER A 682 -10.74 -6.93 -16.71
N ARG A 683 -12.04 -6.91 -16.38
CA ARG A 683 -12.69 -6.03 -15.40
C ARG A 683 -12.17 -6.33 -14.00
N GLN A 684 -12.20 -7.59 -13.57
CA GLN A 684 -11.72 -8.02 -12.25
C GLN A 684 -10.24 -7.63 -12.05
N ASN A 685 -9.38 -7.86 -13.04
CA ASN A 685 -7.98 -7.45 -12.96
C ASN A 685 -7.81 -5.93 -12.74
N LEU A 686 -8.66 -5.09 -13.35
CA LEU A 686 -8.63 -3.63 -13.13
C LEU A 686 -9.17 -3.25 -11.75
N GLU A 687 -10.24 -3.91 -11.27
CA GLU A 687 -10.78 -3.71 -9.92
C GLU A 687 -9.76 -4.13 -8.83
N ASP A 688 -9.02 -5.22 -9.05
CA ASP A 688 -7.94 -5.70 -8.19
C ASP A 688 -6.75 -4.72 -8.20
N GLU A 689 -6.32 -4.21 -9.36
CA GLU A 689 -5.30 -3.16 -9.48
C GLU A 689 -5.73 -1.87 -8.74
N ILE A 690 -7.00 -1.44 -8.85
CA ILE A 690 -7.53 -0.29 -8.12
C ILE A 690 -7.51 -0.54 -6.60
N SER A 691 -7.77 -1.77 -6.15
CA SER A 691 -7.70 -2.16 -4.74
C SER A 691 -6.28 -2.14 -4.18
N ASP A 692 -5.29 -2.61 -4.95
CA ASP A 692 -3.85 -2.50 -4.62
C ASP A 692 -3.41 -1.03 -4.52
N MET A 693 -3.80 -0.18 -5.49
CA MET A 693 -3.50 1.25 -5.45
C MET A 693 -4.14 1.95 -4.24
N ASN A 694 -5.39 1.62 -3.89
CA ASN A 694 -6.02 2.14 -2.67
C ASN A 694 -5.23 1.74 -1.41
N SER A 695 -4.80 0.48 -1.32
CA SER A 695 -4.02 -0.03 -0.18
C SER A 695 -2.68 0.70 -0.03
N LYS A 696 -2.00 0.97 -1.16
CA LYS A 696 -0.77 1.78 -1.19
C LYS A 696 -1.01 3.24 -0.80
N ILE A 697 -2.11 3.84 -1.24
CA ILE A 697 -2.50 5.21 -0.84
C ILE A 697 -2.77 5.27 0.67
N GLU A 698 -3.46 4.28 1.26
CA GLU A 698 -3.69 4.21 2.71
C GLU A 698 -2.38 4.07 3.50
N LEU A 699 -1.43 3.26 3.02
CA LEU A 699 -0.10 3.16 3.62
C LEU A 699 0.69 4.47 3.55
N LEU A 700 0.64 5.18 2.41
CA LEU A 700 1.30 6.48 2.22
C LEU A 700 0.64 7.58 3.06
N ASP A 701 -0.70 7.61 3.15
CA ASP A 701 -1.44 8.49 4.05
C ASP A 701 -1.09 8.20 5.51
N ALA A 702 -0.96 6.93 5.92
CA ALA A 702 -0.55 6.54 7.26
C ALA A 702 0.91 6.90 7.59
N LEU A 703 1.80 6.94 6.58
CA LEU A 703 3.16 7.48 6.73
C LEU A 703 3.10 9.01 6.95
N GLN A 704 2.42 9.74 6.06
CA GLN A 704 2.32 11.21 6.11
C GLN A 704 1.55 11.74 7.34
N SER A 705 0.50 11.04 7.78
CA SER A 705 -0.35 11.46 8.90
C SER A 705 0.32 11.30 10.27
N LYS A 706 1.47 10.60 10.36
CA LYS A 706 2.26 10.58 11.59
C LYS A 706 2.68 12.03 11.92
N PRO A 707 2.34 12.57 13.10
CA PRO A 707 2.44 14.02 13.41
C PRO A 707 3.88 14.58 13.47
N LYS A 708 4.87 13.79 13.08
CA LYS A 708 6.31 14.10 13.13
C LYS A 708 6.79 14.87 11.89
N PHE A 709 5.96 14.99 10.85
CA PHE A 709 6.24 15.73 9.61
C PHE A 709 6.06 17.27 9.68
N GLN A 710 6.01 17.87 10.87
CA GLN A 710 6.06 19.34 11.00
C GLN A 710 7.49 19.83 11.29
N PRO A 711 8.28 20.25 10.28
CA PRO A 711 9.61 20.85 10.50
C PRO A 711 9.57 22.16 11.34
N LEU A 712 8.38 22.74 11.53
CA LEU A 712 8.12 23.84 12.48
C LEU A 712 8.22 23.42 13.94
N GLU A 713 7.81 22.20 14.31
CA GLU A 713 7.87 21.75 15.70
C GLU A 713 9.31 21.58 16.19
N LEU A 714 10.25 21.16 15.35
CA LEU A 714 11.63 20.91 15.78
C LEU A 714 12.31 22.20 16.28
N LYS A 715 12.13 23.31 15.56
CA LYS A 715 12.61 24.63 16.00
C LYS A 715 11.84 25.15 17.22
N CYS A 716 10.51 25.00 17.26
CA CYS A 716 9.70 25.51 18.37
C CYS A 716 9.83 24.70 19.68
N LYS A 717 10.00 23.37 19.61
CA LYS A 717 10.16 22.49 20.79
C LYS A 717 11.58 22.56 21.35
N ILE A 718 12.62 22.50 20.51
CA ILE A 718 14.01 22.45 20.95
C ILE A 718 14.58 23.85 21.28
N PHE A 719 14.26 24.86 20.44
CA PHE A 719 14.84 26.22 20.55
C PHE A 719 13.84 27.30 20.97
N GLY A 720 12.58 26.93 21.21
CA GLY A 720 11.51 27.85 21.60
C GLY A 720 10.92 28.68 20.44
N PRO A 721 9.77 29.34 20.67
CA PRO A 721 9.12 30.15 19.64
C PRO A 721 9.93 31.42 19.33
N LYS A 722 10.13 31.72 18.04
CA LYS A 722 10.65 33.03 17.60
C LYS A 722 9.74 34.15 18.10
N LYS A 723 10.21 34.99 19.03
CA LYS A 723 9.57 36.28 19.30
C LYS A 723 9.66 37.16 18.05
N LYS A 724 8.51 37.57 17.51
CA LYS A 724 8.43 38.57 16.45
C LYS A 724 8.70 39.96 17.04
N THR A 725 9.94 40.41 17.00
CA THR A 725 10.30 41.83 17.10
C THR A 725 11.05 42.21 15.84
N GLY A 726 10.42 43.02 15.00
CA GLY A 726 10.99 43.40 13.71
C GLY A 726 11.99 44.53 13.86
N ASN A 727 13.25 44.29 13.46
CA ASN A 727 13.94 45.10 12.46
C ASN A 727 15.25 44.40 12.01
N PHE A 728 15.58 44.62 10.74
CA PHE A 728 16.83 44.40 10.01
C PHE A 728 18.00 43.62 10.66
N PHE A 729 18.39 42.53 9.96
CA PHE A 729 19.79 42.13 9.72
C PHE A 729 20.80 42.18 10.87
N GLU A 730 20.59 41.37 11.91
CA GLU A 730 21.69 40.76 12.65
C GLU A 730 21.34 39.30 12.97
N VAL A 731 22.12 38.34 12.46
CA VAL A 731 22.05 36.93 12.90
C VAL A 731 22.93 36.74 14.13
N GLY A 732 22.71 37.61 15.11
CA GLY A 732 23.17 37.42 16.47
C GLY A 732 22.27 36.42 17.18
N LEU A 733 22.50 35.13 16.97
CA LEU A 733 22.10 34.12 17.97
C LEU A 733 23.11 34.21 19.12
N GLY A 734 23.02 35.32 19.87
CA GLY A 734 23.77 35.53 21.09
C GLY A 734 23.40 34.51 22.16
N LEU A 735 24.21 34.45 23.21
CA LEU A 735 24.01 33.55 24.35
C LEU A 735 22.75 33.83 25.18
N ASP A 736 21.92 34.83 24.80
CA ASP A 736 20.70 35.28 25.48
C ASP A 736 19.61 34.20 25.68
N PHE A 737 19.79 33.02 25.10
CA PHE A 737 18.92 31.85 25.29
C PHE A 737 19.49 30.76 26.19
N ILE A 738 20.69 30.90 26.77
CA ILE A 738 21.33 29.92 27.66
C ILE A 738 21.52 30.51 29.06
#